data_AF-A0A848EGX9-F1
#
_entry.id   AF-A0A848EGX9-F1
#
_cell.length_a   1.000
_cell.length_b   1.000
_cell.length_c   1.000
_cell.angle_alpha   90.00
_cell.angle_beta   90.00
_cell.angle_gamma   90.00
#
_symmetry.space_group_name_H-M   'P 1'
#
loop_
_entity.id
_entity.type
_entity.pdbx_description
1 polymer ?
#
loop_
_entity_poly.entity_id
_entity_poly.type
_entity_poly.pdbx_seq_one_letter_code
_entity_poly.pdbx_strand_id
1 'polypeptide(L)'
;MTTETPQATSDLERIIPPEIKDDAFYRLIRDLAATESLRHVLEIGSSAGGGSTEAFVAGLAENAGKPTLHCIEVSKPRFDVLSAAYADRPFVRCYNMSSVAPEEFPSEDDVITFYRNETSGLTKFPMDEVLRWRAQDIAYVREAGVPAGAVDRIKAENGIAAFDMVLIDGSEFTGEVELAKVLGAKLILLDDTNTFKCFRARQKLMLDPNYEMIADDQTLRNGFSAFRRKPQADDLPIHFFTIVLNGEPFIRYHETMLAKLPFRWHWHVVEGVAALRHDTAWSVAHGGKVTDDIHRDGRSIDGTSEYLDDLARRYPGQVTIYRKPPGKFWDGKTEMVNAPLPHIDEACLLWQMDADELWTVDQVAEMRRRFLAEPERGAAFYWCWYFVGPDQVISTRNNYAQNPAVEWLRTWRFRPGDHWAAHEPPTLVRPREASGEPIDIAKLQPFMQDETESFGCVFQHFAYVTTAQLAFKESYYGYAGATAQWRKLLAREEPGLLADYFGWVTDRTMFDKAAHFRIDPIARQDAAGTWSFAAPEGAKDRAPVPARPRILIDGIYWQYLASGIGRVWHTMLEEWVAAGLADHFILLDRAGTAPRIPGVHTRTIAAHDYGRTGADSLYLERICRDLGADLFVSTYYSTPVETPSFFFGYDMIPEMTGVDLADEGWQEKARAIRHAAGHAMISHSSARDLAKLFPEVREEEVALAYCGLPPGFAPASEAEITETRRSLDLRSPYILMVGDRSGAGGYKNGILAFRAAEIAAKRGLKLEMVCVGGLAEIEPAFAAAAPSVRFHRIKADDATLRRLYSGAHALVYPSRYEGFGMPVLEAMACGGPVITCPNSSLVEVGGDAAIFVGPDDAEAAADALMALSDPATRAARVAAGVAQAAKFTTAAQARDSLAAFRATIDALQAGRAPQPGPGWREFRTYQSGIQAWLQERPDLAVAALARASGKAGTAAPARPSGELLRALAEIEAMKRSPFWRLRDYVIRALKATGIRRRG
;
A
#
# COMPACT_ATOMS: atom_id res chain seq x y z
N MET A 1 -53.69 -23.84 66.77
CA MET A 1 -53.81 -24.65 65.55
C MET A 1 -52.83 -24.10 64.56
N THR A 2 -51.86 -24.91 64.14
CA THR A 2 -50.90 -24.60 63.09
C THR A 2 -51.53 -24.86 61.73
N THR A 3 -51.34 -23.93 60.80
CA THR A 3 -51.48 -24.16 59.37
C THR A 3 -50.31 -23.45 58.69
N GLU A 4 -49.20 -24.17 58.58
CA GLU A 4 -48.11 -23.76 57.69
C GLU A 4 -48.62 -23.86 56.25
N THR A 5 -48.40 -22.80 55.47
CA THR A 5 -48.58 -22.85 54.02
C THR A 5 -47.26 -23.34 53.42
N PRO A 6 -47.24 -24.35 52.53
CA PRO A 6 -45.99 -24.83 51.95
C PRO A 6 -45.29 -23.72 51.17
N GLN A 7 -44.02 -23.51 51.47
CA GLN A 7 -43.14 -22.66 50.66
C GLN A 7 -42.96 -23.36 49.31
N ALA A 8 -43.44 -22.75 48.23
CA ALA A 8 -43.38 -23.34 46.90
C ALA A 8 -41.93 -23.36 46.42
N THR A 9 -41.29 -24.54 46.49
CA THR A 9 -40.02 -24.81 45.81
C THR A 9 -40.16 -24.45 44.33
N SER A 10 -39.20 -23.70 43.79
CA SER A 10 -39.24 -23.28 42.39
C SER A 10 -39.33 -24.50 41.47
N ASP A 11 -40.05 -24.41 40.35
CA ASP A 11 -40.05 -25.50 39.35
C ASP A 11 -38.62 -25.84 38.87
N LEU A 12 -37.69 -24.87 38.96
CA LEU A 12 -36.26 -25.01 38.66
C LEU A 12 -35.45 -25.75 39.73
N GLU A 13 -36.01 -26.04 40.91
CA GLU A 13 -35.38 -26.89 41.95
C GLU A 13 -35.72 -28.38 41.78
N ARG A 14 -36.66 -28.73 40.89
CA ARG A 14 -37.02 -30.13 40.65
C ARG A 14 -35.87 -30.86 39.95
N ILE A 15 -35.76 -32.15 40.28
CA ILE A 15 -34.93 -33.10 39.52
C ILE A 15 -35.62 -33.31 38.17
N ILE A 16 -34.98 -32.86 37.10
CA ILE A 16 -35.48 -32.96 35.73
C ILE A 16 -35.03 -34.33 35.17
N PRO A 17 -35.92 -35.13 34.54
CA PRO A 17 -35.51 -36.33 33.82
C PRO A 17 -34.50 -36.00 32.71
N PRO A 18 -33.50 -36.85 32.44
CA PRO A 18 -32.51 -36.58 31.41
C PRO A 18 -33.14 -36.55 30.01
N GLU A 19 -33.02 -35.42 29.32
CA GLU A 19 -33.65 -35.22 28.01
C GLU A 19 -32.76 -35.74 26.86
N ILE A 20 -31.47 -35.44 26.90
CA ILE A 20 -30.45 -35.99 26.00
C ILE A 20 -30.13 -37.43 26.46
N LYS A 21 -30.98 -38.41 26.13
CA LYS A 21 -30.76 -39.82 26.51
C LYS A 21 -31.17 -40.80 25.41
N ASP A 22 -30.30 -41.78 25.16
CA ASP A 22 -30.47 -42.87 24.18
C ASP A 22 -30.73 -42.42 22.72
N ASP A 23 -30.64 -41.11 22.42
CA ASP A 23 -30.90 -40.51 21.11
C ASP A 23 -29.62 -40.34 20.26
N ALA A 24 -29.71 -39.60 19.15
CA ALA A 24 -28.58 -39.35 18.27
C ALA A 24 -27.53 -38.38 18.87
N PHE A 25 -27.97 -37.42 19.70
CA PHE A 25 -27.09 -36.42 20.29
C PHE A 25 -26.31 -37.00 21.48
N TYR A 26 -26.97 -37.81 22.32
CA TYR A 26 -26.34 -38.62 23.37
C TYR A 26 -25.18 -39.46 22.82
N ARG A 27 -25.42 -40.17 21.70
CA ARG A 27 -24.39 -41.00 21.05
C ARG A 27 -23.26 -40.15 20.49
N LEU A 28 -23.57 -39.02 19.85
CA LEU A 28 -22.55 -38.10 19.33
C LEU A 28 -21.64 -37.54 20.44
N ILE A 29 -22.23 -37.11 21.56
CA ILE A 29 -21.48 -36.61 22.73
C ILE A 29 -20.54 -37.70 23.24
N ARG A 30 -21.04 -38.92 23.48
CA ARG A 30 -20.24 -40.06 23.93
C ARG A 30 -19.11 -40.40 22.95
N ASP A 31 -19.41 -40.47 21.66
CA ASP A 31 -18.47 -40.93 20.65
C ASP A 31 -17.34 -39.91 20.42
N LEU A 32 -17.66 -38.61 20.40
CA LEU A 32 -16.66 -37.54 20.39
C LEU A 32 -15.83 -37.54 21.69
N ALA A 33 -16.49 -37.68 22.85
CA ALA A 33 -15.84 -37.73 24.15
C ALA A 33 -14.87 -38.93 24.29
N ALA A 34 -15.15 -40.07 23.65
CA ALA A 34 -14.26 -41.24 23.65
C ALA A 34 -13.10 -41.13 22.64
N THR A 35 -13.35 -40.59 21.45
CA THR A 35 -12.43 -40.70 20.31
C THR A 35 -11.52 -39.50 20.08
N GLU A 36 -11.90 -38.31 20.55
CA GLU A 36 -11.13 -37.09 20.32
C GLU A 36 -9.97 -36.96 21.33
N SER A 37 -8.84 -36.41 20.89
CA SER A 37 -7.79 -35.96 21.82
C SER A 37 -8.30 -34.73 22.58
N LEU A 38 -8.48 -34.88 23.90
CA LEU A 38 -9.09 -33.92 24.82
C LEU A 38 -8.30 -33.88 26.14
N ARG A 39 -8.27 -32.73 26.83
CA ARG A 39 -7.72 -32.56 28.18
C ARG A 39 -8.73 -31.91 29.14
N HIS A 40 -9.46 -30.91 28.68
CA HIS A 40 -10.50 -30.22 29.44
C HIS A 40 -11.79 -30.12 28.65
N VAL A 41 -12.84 -30.72 29.20
CA VAL A 41 -14.20 -30.69 28.67
C VAL A 41 -15.08 -29.86 29.59
N LEU A 42 -15.96 -29.03 29.03
CA LEU A 42 -16.92 -28.22 29.78
C LEU A 42 -18.34 -28.62 29.42
N GLU A 43 -19.18 -28.80 30.43
CA GLU A 43 -20.62 -28.93 30.30
C GLU A 43 -21.30 -27.80 31.06
N ILE A 44 -22.09 -27.00 30.35
CA ILE A 44 -22.97 -25.98 30.92
C ILE A 44 -24.38 -26.55 30.90
N GLY A 45 -24.99 -26.74 32.07
CA GLY A 45 -26.34 -27.33 32.20
C GLY A 45 -26.38 -28.77 32.70
N SER A 46 -25.41 -29.21 33.51
CA SER A 46 -25.23 -30.62 33.90
C SER A 46 -26.38 -31.24 34.71
N SER A 47 -27.36 -30.45 35.17
CA SER A 47 -28.57 -30.93 35.83
C SER A 47 -28.24 -31.87 37.00
N ALA A 48 -28.96 -32.99 37.14
CA ALA A 48 -28.71 -34.01 38.15
C ALA A 48 -27.69 -35.09 37.70
N GLY A 49 -26.96 -34.87 36.59
CA GLY A 49 -25.94 -35.79 36.08
C GLY A 49 -26.43 -36.92 35.17
N GLY A 50 -27.70 -36.96 34.78
CA GLY A 50 -28.19 -37.91 33.77
C GLY A 50 -28.07 -37.34 32.35
N GLY A 51 -28.08 -38.19 31.33
CA GLY A 51 -28.22 -37.74 29.94
C GLY A 51 -26.90 -37.27 29.32
N SER A 52 -26.74 -35.97 29.04
CA SER A 52 -25.49 -35.46 28.44
C SER A 52 -24.27 -35.71 29.34
N THR A 53 -24.40 -35.50 30.66
CA THR A 53 -23.33 -35.78 31.62
C THR A 53 -23.00 -37.27 31.63
N GLU A 54 -24.02 -38.13 31.54
CA GLU A 54 -23.86 -39.59 31.45
C GLU A 54 -23.12 -40.00 30.16
N ALA A 55 -23.45 -39.38 29.02
CA ALA A 55 -22.74 -39.57 27.76
C ALA A 55 -21.26 -39.13 27.83
N PHE A 56 -21.00 -37.96 28.41
CA PHE A 56 -19.64 -37.47 28.65
C PHE A 56 -18.87 -38.42 29.57
N VAL A 57 -19.41 -38.78 30.73
CA VAL A 57 -18.71 -39.67 31.69
C VAL A 57 -18.45 -41.06 31.08
N ALA A 58 -19.39 -41.60 30.30
CA ALA A 58 -19.19 -42.85 29.59
C ALA A 58 -18.07 -42.76 28.54
N GLY A 59 -18.07 -41.73 27.69
CA GLY A 59 -17.04 -41.56 26.65
C GLY A 59 -15.65 -41.23 27.23
N LEU A 60 -15.58 -40.28 28.16
CA LEU A 60 -14.31 -39.84 28.75
C LEU A 60 -13.64 -40.93 29.61
N ALA A 61 -14.40 -41.90 30.13
CA ALA A 61 -13.85 -43.06 30.82
C ALA A 61 -13.07 -44.01 29.87
N GLU A 62 -13.38 -44.00 28.58
CA GLU A 62 -12.68 -44.76 27.53
C GLU A 62 -11.60 -43.93 26.81
N ASN A 63 -11.57 -42.61 27.02
CA ASN A 63 -10.65 -41.70 26.35
C ASN A 63 -9.18 -41.87 26.82
N ALA A 64 -8.29 -42.15 25.88
CA ALA A 64 -6.86 -42.38 26.15
C ALA A 64 -6.14 -41.18 26.81
N GLY A 65 -6.61 -39.95 26.57
CA GLY A 65 -6.05 -38.71 27.12
C GLY A 65 -6.38 -38.45 28.60
N LYS A 66 -7.31 -39.22 29.20
CA LYS A 66 -7.82 -39.04 30.57
C LYS A 66 -8.23 -37.59 30.90
N PRO A 67 -9.09 -36.96 30.06
CA PRO A 67 -9.52 -35.58 30.23
C PRO A 67 -10.30 -35.35 31.54
N THR A 68 -10.28 -34.10 32.02
CA THR A 68 -11.16 -33.63 33.10
C THR A 68 -12.46 -33.07 32.52
N LEU A 69 -13.59 -33.53 33.03
CA LEU A 69 -14.92 -32.97 32.78
C LEU A 69 -15.25 -31.93 33.86
N HIS A 70 -15.63 -30.74 33.44
CA HIS A 70 -16.09 -29.66 34.31
C HIS A 70 -17.60 -29.45 34.10
N CYS A 71 -18.40 -29.75 35.11
CA CYS A 71 -19.86 -29.72 35.09
C CYS A 71 -20.38 -28.49 35.86
N ILE A 72 -21.17 -27.62 35.23
CA ILE A 72 -21.76 -26.44 35.86
C ILE A 72 -23.26 -26.68 36.10
N GLU A 73 -23.70 -26.50 37.35
CA GLU A 73 -25.12 -26.55 37.73
C GLU A 73 -25.46 -25.47 38.77
N VAL A 74 -26.49 -24.65 38.48
CA VAL A 74 -26.94 -23.56 39.35
C VAL A 74 -27.76 -24.09 40.54
N SER A 75 -28.62 -25.08 40.31
CA SER A 75 -29.56 -25.61 41.28
C SER A 75 -28.85 -26.43 42.35
N LYS A 76 -28.84 -25.94 43.59
CA LYS A 76 -28.21 -26.64 44.72
C LYS A 76 -28.73 -28.09 44.90
N PRO A 77 -30.05 -28.37 44.85
CA PRO A 77 -30.56 -29.75 44.90
C PRO A 77 -30.05 -30.64 43.75
N ARG A 78 -29.99 -30.15 42.51
CA ARG A 78 -29.47 -30.95 41.37
C ARG A 78 -27.96 -31.13 41.45
N PHE A 79 -27.22 -30.08 41.83
CA PHE A 79 -25.78 -30.13 42.06
C PHE A 79 -25.40 -31.17 43.12
N ASP A 80 -26.18 -31.30 44.20
CA ASP A 80 -25.91 -32.30 45.25
C ASP A 80 -26.13 -33.73 44.73
N VAL A 81 -27.13 -33.96 43.88
CA VAL A 81 -27.35 -35.25 43.19
C VAL A 81 -26.24 -35.54 42.19
N LEU A 82 -25.90 -34.58 41.32
CA LEU A 82 -24.81 -34.65 40.34
C LEU A 82 -23.46 -34.97 41.01
N SER A 83 -23.14 -34.27 42.10
CA SER A 83 -21.89 -34.47 42.85
C SER A 83 -21.85 -35.81 43.56
N ALA A 84 -22.99 -36.30 44.07
CA ALA A 84 -23.08 -37.63 44.67
C ALA A 84 -22.99 -38.76 43.62
N ALA A 85 -23.59 -38.57 42.44
CA ALA A 85 -23.64 -39.55 41.36
C ALA A 85 -22.25 -39.88 40.77
N TYR A 86 -21.33 -38.92 40.80
CA TYR A 86 -19.97 -39.05 40.24
C TYR A 86 -18.85 -38.88 41.25
N ALA A 87 -19.13 -39.01 42.55
CA ALA A 87 -18.13 -38.91 43.62
C ALA A 87 -16.99 -39.95 43.53
N ASP A 88 -17.21 -41.08 42.85
CA ASP A 88 -16.20 -42.11 42.56
C ASP A 88 -15.36 -41.83 41.30
N ARG A 89 -15.67 -40.77 40.54
CA ARG A 89 -15.03 -40.40 39.27
C ARG A 89 -14.19 -39.14 39.42
N PRO A 90 -12.90 -39.23 39.81
CA PRO A 90 -12.07 -38.06 40.12
C PRO A 90 -11.73 -37.16 38.91
N PHE A 91 -12.09 -37.58 37.70
CA PHE A 91 -11.98 -36.75 36.49
C PHE A 91 -13.23 -35.87 36.26
N VAL A 92 -14.31 -36.06 37.02
CA VAL A 92 -15.51 -35.22 36.99
C VAL A 92 -15.43 -34.18 38.11
N ARG A 93 -15.56 -32.91 37.76
CA ARG A 93 -15.56 -31.79 38.71
C ARG A 93 -16.83 -30.97 38.57
N CYS A 94 -17.63 -30.97 39.61
CA CYS A 94 -18.91 -30.26 39.64
C CYS A 94 -18.74 -28.89 40.31
N TYR A 95 -19.36 -27.85 39.73
CA TYR A 95 -19.31 -26.48 40.24
C TYR A 95 -20.73 -25.95 40.45
N ASN A 96 -21.08 -25.60 41.70
CA ASN A 96 -22.35 -24.96 42.00
C ASN A 96 -22.25 -23.44 41.77
N MET A 97 -22.37 -23.05 40.51
CA MET A 97 -22.10 -21.70 40.01
C MET A 97 -22.97 -21.42 38.78
N SER A 98 -23.09 -20.14 38.40
CA SER A 98 -23.71 -19.73 37.13
C SER A 98 -22.66 -19.44 36.06
N SER A 99 -22.95 -19.84 34.82
CA SER A 99 -22.21 -19.50 33.60
C SER A 99 -22.26 -17.99 33.28
N VAL A 100 -23.36 -17.33 33.66
CA VAL A 100 -23.64 -15.91 33.41
C VAL A 100 -24.11 -15.19 34.69
N ALA A 101 -23.85 -13.89 34.77
CA ALA A 101 -24.46 -13.01 35.75
C ALA A 101 -25.90 -12.63 35.33
N PRO A 102 -26.80 -12.29 36.27
CA PRO A 102 -28.16 -11.84 35.96
C PRO A 102 -28.23 -10.65 34.99
N GLU A 103 -27.20 -9.80 35.00
CA GLU A 103 -27.06 -8.61 34.16
C GLU A 103 -26.62 -8.92 32.72
N GLU A 104 -26.16 -10.16 32.45
CA GLU A 104 -25.79 -10.62 31.11
C GLU A 104 -26.96 -11.27 30.34
N PHE A 105 -28.13 -11.42 30.97
CA PHE A 105 -29.32 -11.92 30.27
C PHE A 105 -29.81 -10.91 29.22
N PRO A 106 -30.35 -11.38 28.07
CA PRO A 106 -30.87 -10.52 27.01
C PRO A 106 -31.99 -9.62 27.52
N SER A 107 -32.22 -8.46 26.91
CA SER A 107 -33.32 -7.58 27.29
C SER A 107 -34.70 -8.18 26.92
N GLU A 108 -35.80 -7.61 27.43
CA GLU A 108 -37.14 -8.01 26.95
C GLU A 108 -37.31 -7.68 25.47
N ASP A 109 -36.77 -6.55 25.00
CA ASP A 109 -36.80 -6.15 23.60
C ASP A 109 -36.01 -7.12 22.71
N ASP A 110 -34.89 -7.69 23.18
CA ASP A 110 -34.14 -8.72 22.46
C ASP A 110 -34.97 -10.00 22.25
N VAL A 111 -35.67 -10.45 23.30
CA VAL A 111 -36.53 -11.64 23.26
C VAL A 111 -37.78 -11.39 22.41
N ILE A 112 -38.42 -10.22 22.55
CA ILE A 112 -39.56 -9.79 21.71
C ILE A 112 -39.15 -9.72 20.23
N THR A 113 -37.97 -9.18 19.94
CA THR A 113 -37.43 -9.05 18.58
C THR A 113 -37.12 -10.42 17.98
N PHE A 114 -36.50 -11.31 18.74
CA PHE A 114 -36.28 -12.70 18.33
C PHE A 114 -37.60 -13.42 18.04
N TYR A 115 -38.53 -13.42 19.00
CA TYR A 115 -39.82 -14.10 18.89
C TYR A 115 -40.65 -13.62 17.68
N ARG A 116 -40.58 -12.33 17.33
CA ARG A 116 -41.31 -11.76 16.18
C ARG A 116 -40.68 -12.06 14.82
N ASN A 117 -39.36 -12.19 14.77
CA ASN A 117 -38.62 -12.28 13.50
C ASN A 117 -38.21 -13.71 13.16
N GLU A 118 -37.99 -14.58 14.15
CA GLU A 118 -37.46 -15.93 13.97
C GLU A 118 -38.52 -17.00 14.24
N THR A 119 -38.69 -17.93 13.29
CA THR A 119 -39.55 -19.11 13.48
C THR A 119 -38.83 -20.11 14.37
N SER A 120 -39.26 -20.23 15.63
CA SER A 120 -38.55 -20.96 16.68
C SER A 120 -39.50 -21.82 17.52
N GLY A 121 -38.95 -22.70 18.37
CA GLY A 121 -39.73 -23.50 19.33
C GLY A 121 -40.56 -22.63 20.29
N LEU A 122 -40.09 -21.42 20.60
CA LEU A 122 -40.77 -20.48 21.49
C LEU A 122 -42.08 -19.92 20.91
N THR A 123 -42.23 -19.82 19.58
CA THR A 123 -43.47 -19.28 18.97
C THR A 123 -44.68 -20.22 19.11
N LYS A 124 -44.49 -21.39 19.73
CA LYS A 124 -45.57 -22.32 20.14
C LYS A 124 -46.29 -21.86 21.42
N PHE A 125 -45.69 -20.93 22.18
CA PHE A 125 -46.18 -20.44 23.47
C PHE A 125 -46.52 -18.94 23.40
N PRO A 126 -47.47 -18.42 24.19
CA PRO A 126 -47.75 -16.99 24.25
C PRO A 126 -46.51 -16.17 24.66
N MET A 127 -46.32 -14.99 24.04
CA MET A 127 -45.18 -14.09 24.32
C MET A 127 -45.05 -13.74 25.81
N ASP A 128 -46.18 -13.51 26.48
CA ASP A 128 -46.26 -13.22 27.91
C ASP A 128 -45.80 -14.40 28.79
N GLU A 129 -45.99 -15.64 28.32
CA GLU A 129 -45.43 -16.82 28.98
C GLU A 129 -43.91 -16.92 28.76
N VAL A 130 -43.41 -16.66 27.55
CA VAL A 130 -41.96 -16.66 27.24
C VAL A 130 -41.21 -15.57 28.03
N LEU A 131 -41.78 -14.36 28.13
CA LEU A 131 -41.21 -13.28 28.94
C LEU A 131 -41.26 -13.60 30.45
N ARG A 132 -42.29 -14.32 30.91
CA ARG A 132 -42.35 -14.84 32.28
C ARG A 132 -41.24 -15.86 32.56
N TRP A 133 -40.92 -16.76 31.62
CA TRP A 133 -39.79 -17.68 31.76
C TRP A 133 -38.46 -16.94 31.88
N ARG A 134 -38.21 -15.93 31.02
CA ARG A 134 -37.02 -15.07 31.11
C ARG A 134 -36.89 -14.41 32.49
N ALA A 135 -37.99 -13.84 33.00
CA ALA A 135 -38.00 -13.22 34.32
C ALA A 135 -37.77 -14.23 35.45
N GLN A 136 -38.30 -15.45 35.32
CA GLN A 136 -38.11 -16.56 36.26
C GLN A 136 -36.64 -17.02 36.31
N ASP A 137 -35.97 -17.17 35.17
CA ASP A 137 -34.55 -17.56 35.11
C ASP A 137 -33.63 -16.49 35.74
N ILE A 138 -33.87 -15.20 35.45
CA ILE A 138 -33.11 -14.08 36.04
C ILE A 138 -33.32 -14.02 37.56
N ALA A 139 -34.56 -14.18 38.02
CA ALA A 139 -34.87 -14.23 39.45
C ALA A 139 -34.19 -15.44 40.11
N TYR A 140 -34.21 -16.60 39.46
CA TYR A 140 -33.60 -17.83 39.96
C TYR A 140 -32.08 -17.71 40.14
N VAL A 141 -31.35 -17.17 39.16
CA VAL A 141 -29.90 -16.95 39.31
C VAL A 141 -29.58 -15.95 40.43
N ARG A 142 -30.45 -14.95 40.67
CA ARG A 142 -30.31 -14.01 41.79
C ARG A 142 -30.62 -14.64 43.15
N GLU A 143 -31.66 -15.46 43.24
CA GLU A 143 -32.14 -16.07 44.49
C GLU A 143 -31.32 -17.30 44.89
N ALA A 144 -30.75 -18.04 43.94
CA ALA A 144 -29.88 -19.20 44.21
C ALA A 144 -28.59 -18.83 44.97
N GLY A 145 -28.16 -17.56 44.92
CA GLY A 145 -27.00 -17.05 45.66
C GLY A 145 -25.64 -17.65 45.25
N VAL A 146 -25.59 -18.36 44.12
CA VAL A 146 -24.35 -18.98 43.62
C VAL A 146 -23.46 -17.97 42.90
N PRO A 147 -22.11 -18.12 42.95
CA PRO A 147 -21.22 -17.23 42.21
C PRO A 147 -21.41 -17.35 40.69
N ALA A 148 -21.43 -16.21 39.99
CA ALA A 148 -21.40 -16.15 38.53
C ALA A 148 -19.96 -16.27 37.98
N GLY A 149 -19.83 -16.37 36.65
CA GLY A 149 -18.53 -16.42 35.97
C GLY A 149 -17.83 -17.78 36.06
N ALA A 150 -18.59 -18.87 36.14
CA ALA A 150 -18.06 -20.24 36.24
C ALA A 150 -17.00 -20.55 35.17
N VAL A 151 -17.24 -20.18 33.91
CA VAL A 151 -16.35 -20.47 32.77
C VAL A 151 -14.96 -19.87 32.97
N ASP A 152 -14.87 -18.59 33.31
CA ASP A 152 -13.60 -17.88 33.47
C ASP A 152 -12.86 -18.31 34.75
N ARG A 153 -13.61 -18.62 35.80
CA ARG A 153 -13.05 -19.20 37.03
C ARG A 153 -12.43 -20.58 36.78
N ILE A 154 -13.15 -21.48 36.09
CA ILE A 154 -12.63 -22.82 35.74
C ILE A 154 -11.36 -22.68 34.88
N LYS A 155 -11.32 -21.73 33.95
CA LYS A 155 -10.11 -21.44 33.16
C LYS A 155 -8.95 -21.02 34.05
N ALA A 156 -9.15 -20.05 34.94
CA ALA A 156 -8.11 -19.54 35.83
C ALA A 156 -7.59 -20.60 36.81
N GLU A 157 -8.47 -21.38 37.44
CA GLU A 157 -8.11 -22.43 38.41
C GLU A 157 -7.34 -23.62 37.78
N ASN A 158 -7.44 -23.80 36.46
CA ASN A 158 -6.86 -24.95 35.76
C ASN A 158 -5.85 -24.58 34.65
N GLY A 159 -5.54 -23.29 34.46
CA GLY A 159 -4.61 -22.82 33.42
C GLY A 159 -5.10 -23.02 31.98
N ILE A 160 -6.42 -23.00 31.76
CA ILE A 160 -7.03 -23.32 30.46
C ILE A 160 -7.15 -22.06 29.60
N ALA A 161 -6.44 -22.00 28.47
CA ALA A 161 -6.63 -20.94 27.48
C ALA A 161 -7.95 -21.10 26.70
N ALA A 162 -8.24 -22.33 26.25
CA ALA A 162 -9.51 -22.73 25.64
C ALA A 162 -9.81 -24.20 26.01
N PHE A 163 -11.09 -24.54 26.17
CA PHE A 163 -11.53 -25.92 26.40
C PHE A 163 -11.38 -26.75 25.11
N ASP A 164 -11.16 -28.05 25.22
CA ASP A 164 -11.05 -28.91 24.03
C ASP A 164 -12.45 -29.26 23.47
N MET A 165 -13.45 -29.43 24.34
CA MET A 165 -14.83 -29.74 23.97
C MET A 165 -15.80 -29.07 24.94
N VAL A 166 -16.87 -28.48 24.42
CA VAL A 166 -17.88 -27.75 25.21
C VAL A 166 -19.28 -28.12 24.78
N LEU A 167 -20.17 -28.41 25.73
CA LEU A 167 -21.62 -28.42 25.54
C LEU A 167 -22.24 -27.17 26.16
N ILE A 168 -23.06 -26.47 25.38
CA ILE A 168 -23.93 -25.38 25.83
C ILE A 168 -25.36 -25.92 25.87
N ASP A 169 -25.84 -26.21 27.08
CA ASP A 169 -27.23 -26.56 27.41
C ASP A 169 -27.70 -25.75 28.65
N GLY A 170 -27.39 -24.45 28.64
CA GLY A 170 -27.69 -23.51 29.73
C GLY A 170 -29.17 -23.11 29.79
N SER A 171 -29.42 -21.92 30.36
CA SER A 171 -30.76 -21.32 30.32
C SER A 171 -31.22 -21.06 28.88
N GLU A 172 -32.53 -21.12 28.66
CA GLU A 172 -33.19 -20.76 27.40
C GLU A 172 -32.75 -19.37 26.86
N PHE A 173 -32.18 -18.51 27.70
CA PHE A 173 -31.85 -17.14 27.33
C PHE A 173 -30.34 -16.83 27.26
N THR A 174 -29.44 -17.79 27.45
CA THR A 174 -28.01 -17.51 27.75
C THR A 174 -26.98 -17.94 26.69
N GLY A 175 -27.32 -18.83 25.77
CA GLY A 175 -26.32 -19.51 24.91
C GLY A 175 -25.51 -18.60 23.97
N GLU A 176 -26.00 -17.40 23.61
CA GLU A 176 -25.22 -16.41 22.86
C GLU A 176 -24.04 -15.83 23.68
N VAL A 177 -24.24 -15.61 24.98
CA VAL A 177 -23.22 -15.12 25.92
C VAL A 177 -22.29 -16.25 26.33
N GLU A 178 -22.84 -17.44 26.57
CA GLU A 178 -22.06 -18.63 26.90
C GLU A 178 -21.10 -19.00 25.76
N LEU A 179 -21.57 -18.93 24.50
CA LEU A 179 -20.71 -19.07 23.32
C LEU A 179 -19.54 -18.09 23.35
N ALA A 180 -19.79 -16.80 23.61
CA ALA A 180 -18.74 -15.77 23.63
C ALA A 180 -17.64 -16.08 24.65
N LYS A 181 -17.96 -16.75 25.76
CA LYS A 181 -17.00 -17.17 26.80
C LYS A 181 -16.21 -18.45 26.43
N VAL A 182 -16.66 -19.24 25.45
CA VAL A 182 -16.05 -20.53 25.08
C VAL A 182 -15.54 -20.62 23.64
N LEU A 183 -15.69 -19.56 22.83
CA LEU A 183 -15.06 -19.43 21.52
C LEU A 183 -13.54 -19.72 21.59
N GLY A 184 -13.04 -20.39 20.55
CA GLY A 184 -11.67 -20.93 20.52
C GLY A 184 -11.60 -22.42 20.86
N ALA A 185 -12.63 -23.00 21.49
CA ALA A 185 -12.68 -24.44 21.76
C ALA A 185 -12.63 -25.29 20.49
N LYS A 186 -11.98 -26.46 20.56
CA LYS A 186 -11.80 -27.37 19.40
C LYS A 186 -13.13 -27.99 18.96
N LEU A 187 -14.03 -28.29 19.89
CA LEU A 187 -15.40 -28.75 19.63
C LEU A 187 -16.40 -27.93 20.44
N ILE A 188 -17.48 -27.48 19.81
CA ILE A 188 -18.61 -26.80 20.45
C ILE A 188 -19.90 -27.50 20.04
N LEU A 189 -20.67 -27.92 21.04
CA LEU A 189 -21.95 -28.61 20.93
C LEU A 189 -23.03 -27.69 21.47
N LEU A 190 -24.14 -27.59 20.76
CA LEU A 190 -25.27 -26.73 21.09
C LEU A 190 -26.54 -27.57 21.17
N ASP A 191 -27.28 -27.50 22.28
CA ASP A 191 -28.65 -28.03 22.36
C ASP A 191 -29.72 -26.95 22.17
N ASP A 192 -30.94 -27.36 21.82
CA ASP A 192 -32.09 -26.51 21.48
C ASP A 192 -31.81 -25.39 20.47
N THR A 193 -31.16 -25.74 19.35
CA THR A 193 -30.76 -24.78 18.31
C THR A 193 -31.90 -24.09 17.53
N ASN A 194 -33.15 -24.55 17.68
CA ASN A 194 -34.35 -23.88 17.18
C ASN A 194 -35.06 -23.00 18.23
N THR A 195 -34.44 -22.72 19.37
CA THR A 195 -35.01 -21.86 20.44
C THR A 195 -34.13 -20.63 20.66
N PHE A 196 -34.46 -19.75 21.62
CA PHE A 196 -33.58 -18.62 21.92
C PHE A 196 -32.21 -19.12 22.43
N LYS A 197 -32.18 -20.26 23.15
CA LYS A 197 -30.99 -20.86 23.78
C LYS A 197 -29.78 -20.81 22.85
N CYS A 198 -29.84 -21.52 21.74
CA CYS A 198 -28.70 -21.71 20.84
C CYS A 198 -28.90 -21.24 19.39
N PHE A 199 -30.04 -20.68 18.99
CA PHE A 199 -30.26 -20.25 17.60
C PHE A 199 -29.21 -19.23 17.14
N ARG A 200 -29.00 -18.14 17.90
CA ARG A 200 -28.00 -17.12 17.54
C ARG A 200 -26.57 -17.65 17.65
N ALA A 201 -26.29 -18.50 18.63
CA ALA A 201 -24.99 -19.17 18.77
C ALA A 201 -24.67 -20.04 17.53
N ARG A 202 -25.64 -20.81 17.04
CA ARG A 202 -25.55 -21.60 15.81
C ARG A 202 -25.33 -20.71 14.58
N GLN A 203 -26.09 -19.62 14.42
CA GLN A 203 -25.88 -18.70 13.29
C GLN A 203 -24.48 -18.07 13.30
N LYS A 204 -23.94 -17.70 14.47
CA LYS A 204 -22.56 -17.21 14.60
C LYS A 204 -21.54 -18.26 14.14
N LEU A 205 -21.64 -19.50 14.64
CA LEU A 205 -20.71 -20.58 14.25
C LEU A 205 -20.86 -21.04 12.80
N MET A 206 -22.04 -20.90 12.18
CA MET A 206 -22.23 -21.13 10.73
C MET A 206 -21.56 -20.06 9.86
N LEU A 207 -21.39 -18.84 10.37
CA LEU A 207 -20.77 -17.72 9.67
C LEU A 207 -19.27 -17.55 10.00
N ASP A 208 -18.81 -18.12 11.11
CA ASP A 208 -17.40 -18.09 11.52
C ASP A 208 -16.52 -18.92 10.54
N PRO A 209 -15.55 -18.31 9.84
CA PRO A 209 -14.68 -19.04 8.92
C PRO A 209 -13.81 -20.10 9.62
N ASN A 210 -13.61 -20.00 10.94
CA ASN A 210 -12.77 -20.87 11.74
C ASN A 210 -13.47 -22.14 12.20
N TYR A 211 -14.79 -22.26 12.02
CA TYR A 211 -15.57 -23.44 12.43
C TYR A 211 -16.22 -24.15 11.24
N GLU A 212 -16.37 -25.46 11.33
CA GLU A 212 -17.15 -26.29 10.40
C GLU A 212 -18.20 -27.07 11.19
N MET A 213 -19.40 -27.20 10.62
CA MET A 213 -20.49 -27.97 11.22
C MET A 213 -20.28 -29.45 10.90
N ILE A 214 -20.10 -30.28 11.93
CA ILE A 214 -19.81 -31.73 11.80
C ILE A 214 -21.04 -32.60 12.07
N ALA A 215 -22.05 -32.08 12.77
CA ALA A 215 -23.36 -32.71 12.90
C ALA A 215 -24.44 -31.63 13.07
N ASP A 216 -25.64 -31.91 12.55
CA ASP A 216 -26.79 -31.01 12.61
C ASP A 216 -28.06 -31.85 12.45
N ASP A 217 -28.95 -31.81 13.43
CA ASP A 217 -30.30 -32.37 13.32
C ASP A 217 -31.28 -31.40 13.95
N GLN A 218 -32.06 -30.73 13.10
CA GLN A 218 -33.07 -29.75 13.51
C GLN A 218 -34.47 -30.39 13.73
N THR A 219 -34.57 -31.72 13.66
CA THR A 219 -35.82 -32.48 13.83
C THR A 219 -35.89 -33.24 15.16
N LEU A 220 -34.74 -33.51 15.79
CA LEU A 220 -34.66 -34.11 17.12
C LEU A 220 -34.87 -33.05 18.21
N ARG A 221 -35.94 -33.17 19.02
CA ARG A 221 -36.29 -32.24 20.11
C ARG A 221 -36.42 -30.80 19.59
N ASN A 222 -35.76 -29.79 20.16
CA ASN A 222 -35.66 -28.46 19.51
C ASN A 222 -34.36 -28.28 18.69
N GLY A 223 -33.72 -29.38 18.31
CA GLY A 223 -32.57 -29.44 17.42
C GLY A 223 -31.22 -29.29 18.13
N PHE A 224 -30.20 -29.94 17.57
CA PHE A 224 -28.82 -29.79 18.04
C PHE A 224 -27.87 -29.52 16.86
N SER A 225 -26.72 -28.92 17.18
CA SER A 225 -25.60 -28.80 16.23
C SER A 225 -24.26 -29.03 16.92
N ALA A 226 -23.33 -29.64 16.20
CA ALA A 226 -21.95 -29.81 16.62
C ALA A 226 -21.02 -29.12 15.62
N PHE A 227 -20.13 -28.28 16.12
CA PHE A 227 -19.13 -27.57 15.35
C PHE A 227 -17.74 -28.01 15.79
N ARG A 228 -16.88 -28.28 14.81
CA ARG A 228 -15.44 -28.44 14.99
C ARG A 228 -14.76 -27.15 14.59
N ARG A 229 -13.82 -26.65 15.39
CA ARG A 229 -12.89 -25.62 14.92
C ARG A 229 -12.11 -26.26 13.79
N LYS A 230 -12.25 -25.74 12.57
CA LYS A 230 -11.45 -26.17 11.42
C LYS A 230 -9.98 -26.15 11.85
N PRO A 231 -9.13 -26.98 11.21
CA PRO A 231 -7.71 -26.69 11.20
C PRO A 231 -7.51 -25.31 10.58
N GLN A 232 -7.42 -24.28 11.43
CA GLN A 232 -6.54 -23.16 11.14
C GLN A 232 -5.15 -23.78 10.94
N ALA A 233 -4.33 -23.20 10.08
CA ALA A 233 -2.93 -23.56 9.95
C ALA A 233 -2.15 -23.03 11.18
N ASP A 234 -2.55 -23.50 12.36
CA ASP A 234 -2.09 -23.13 13.69
C ASP A 234 -0.81 -23.87 14.08
N ASP A 235 0.00 -24.26 13.09
CA ASP A 235 1.40 -24.60 13.31
C ASP A 235 2.30 -24.20 12.13
N LEU A 236 2.25 -22.90 11.80
CA LEU A 236 3.39 -22.23 11.19
C LEU A 236 4.05 -21.34 12.26
N PRO A 237 4.97 -21.87 13.07
CA PRO A 237 5.78 -21.07 13.99
C PRO A 237 6.76 -20.18 13.21
N ILE A 238 7.34 -19.18 13.87
CA ILE A 238 8.43 -18.37 13.31
C ILE A 238 9.74 -18.69 14.03
N HIS A 239 10.73 -19.17 13.29
CA HIS A 239 12.10 -19.32 13.78
C HIS A 239 12.90 -18.11 13.33
N PHE A 240 13.13 -17.20 14.28
CA PHE A 240 14.00 -16.06 14.07
C PHE A 240 15.45 -16.50 14.16
N PHE A 241 16.32 -15.97 13.32
CA PHE A 241 17.76 -16.11 13.49
C PHE A 241 18.49 -14.78 13.32
N THR A 242 19.53 -14.61 14.14
CA THR A 242 20.34 -13.40 14.21
C THR A 242 21.82 -13.80 14.24
N ILE A 243 22.62 -13.28 13.32
CA ILE A 243 24.08 -13.27 13.48
C ILE A 243 24.46 -12.01 14.25
N VAL A 244 25.31 -12.12 15.27
CA VAL A 244 25.70 -10.96 16.10
C VAL A 244 27.16 -10.98 16.51
N LEU A 245 27.77 -9.80 16.43
CA LEU A 245 28.99 -9.41 17.13
C LEU A 245 28.80 -7.95 17.54
N ASN A 246 28.83 -7.66 18.83
CA ASN A 246 28.56 -6.33 19.39
C ASN A 246 27.18 -5.76 18.96
N GLY A 247 26.10 -6.35 19.48
CA GLY A 247 24.71 -5.98 19.15
C GLY A 247 24.08 -4.95 20.07
N GLU A 248 24.77 -4.45 21.10
CA GLU A 248 24.22 -3.43 22.01
C GLU A 248 24.14 -2.06 21.31
N PRO A 249 23.11 -1.24 21.59
CA PRO A 249 21.96 -1.51 22.45
C PRO A 249 20.80 -2.24 21.75
N PHE A 250 20.85 -2.36 20.41
CA PHE A 250 19.70 -2.70 19.56
C PHE A 250 19.15 -4.11 19.80
N ILE A 251 20.02 -5.09 20.09
CA ILE A 251 19.62 -6.50 20.31
C ILE A 251 18.65 -6.69 21.49
N ARG A 252 18.55 -5.73 22.41
CA ARG A 252 17.60 -5.75 23.53
C ARG A 252 16.16 -5.51 23.10
N TYR A 253 15.93 -4.76 22.03
CA TYR A 253 14.59 -4.50 21.52
C TYR A 253 13.92 -5.79 21.01
N HIS A 254 14.69 -6.67 20.37
CA HIS A 254 14.20 -7.95 19.86
C HIS A 254 13.50 -8.79 20.94
N GLU A 255 14.06 -8.89 22.14
CA GLU A 255 13.39 -9.59 23.26
C GLU A 255 12.00 -8.99 23.54
N THR A 256 11.91 -7.66 23.63
CA THR A 256 10.64 -6.97 23.95
C THR A 256 9.58 -7.12 22.87
N MET A 257 10.00 -7.25 21.61
CA MET A 257 9.12 -7.47 20.46
C MET A 257 8.66 -8.93 20.38
N LEU A 258 9.60 -9.88 20.43
CA LEU A 258 9.32 -11.32 20.35
C LEU A 258 8.40 -11.76 21.50
N ALA A 259 8.64 -11.29 22.74
CA ALA A 259 7.81 -11.61 23.89
C ALA A 259 6.33 -11.18 23.78
N LYS A 260 5.96 -10.35 22.79
CA LYS A 260 4.59 -9.89 22.53
C LYS A 260 3.93 -10.58 21.32
N LEU A 261 4.62 -11.47 20.61
CA LEU A 261 4.05 -12.17 19.46
C LEU A 261 2.96 -13.18 19.91
N PRO A 262 1.75 -13.17 19.32
CA PRO A 262 0.63 -13.99 19.78
C PRO A 262 0.63 -15.43 19.22
N PHE A 263 1.79 -15.98 18.87
CA PHE A 263 1.95 -17.31 18.25
C PHE A 263 3.32 -17.92 18.60
N ARG A 264 3.49 -19.23 18.37
CA ARG A 264 4.77 -19.93 18.61
C ARG A 264 5.93 -19.29 17.82
N TRP A 265 7.04 -19.06 18.51
CA TRP A 265 8.30 -18.63 17.92
C TRP A 265 9.49 -19.23 18.67
N HIS A 266 10.65 -19.25 18.01
CA HIS A 266 11.95 -19.57 18.59
C HIS A 266 13.01 -18.60 18.06
N TRP A 267 14.01 -18.24 18.85
CA TRP A 267 15.08 -17.32 18.46
C TRP A 267 16.46 -17.99 18.54
N HIS A 268 17.11 -18.10 17.39
CA HIS A 268 18.44 -18.68 17.22
C HIS A 268 19.48 -17.56 17.07
N VAL A 269 20.27 -17.31 18.12
CA VAL A 269 21.30 -16.26 18.10
C VAL A 269 22.68 -16.88 17.88
N VAL A 270 23.34 -16.52 16.78
CA VAL A 270 24.67 -17.01 16.42
C VAL A 270 25.68 -15.92 16.71
N GLU A 271 26.37 -16.04 17.84
CA GLU A 271 27.34 -15.04 18.29
C GLU A 271 28.76 -15.36 17.79
N GLY A 272 29.44 -14.32 17.33
CA GLY A 272 30.89 -14.27 17.23
C GLY A 272 31.39 -13.76 15.89
N VAL A 273 32.72 -13.78 15.75
CA VAL A 273 33.42 -13.26 14.57
C VAL A 273 33.36 -14.27 13.42
N ALA A 274 32.92 -13.82 12.25
CA ALA A 274 33.19 -14.51 10.99
C ALA A 274 34.59 -14.14 10.47
N ALA A 275 35.37 -15.13 10.04
CA ALA A 275 36.60 -14.89 9.32
C ALA A 275 36.32 -14.24 7.95
N LEU A 276 37.22 -13.36 7.49
CA LEU A 276 37.15 -12.68 6.19
C LEU A 276 37.48 -13.65 5.03
N ARG A 277 36.59 -14.61 4.82
CA ARG A 277 36.67 -15.72 3.88
C ARG A 277 35.35 -15.86 3.12
N HIS A 278 35.37 -16.67 2.06
CA HIS A 278 34.20 -16.96 1.22
C HIS A 278 33.48 -15.67 0.80
N ASP A 279 32.18 -15.54 1.08
CA ASP A 279 31.31 -14.39 0.82
C ASP A 279 31.87 -13.04 1.36
N THR A 280 32.80 -13.05 2.31
CA THR A 280 33.43 -11.83 2.88
C THR A 280 34.89 -11.60 2.43
N ALA A 281 35.47 -12.45 1.59
CA ALA A 281 36.87 -12.35 1.18
C ALA A 281 37.20 -11.06 0.40
N TRP A 282 36.20 -10.43 -0.25
CA TRP A 282 36.36 -9.16 -0.97
C TRP A 282 36.80 -8.00 -0.06
N SER A 283 36.46 -8.05 1.24
CA SER A 283 36.81 -7.02 2.22
C SER A 283 38.33 -6.88 2.41
N VAL A 284 39.08 -7.98 2.33
CA VAL A 284 40.54 -7.99 2.50
C VAL A 284 41.22 -7.15 1.43
N ALA A 285 40.72 -7.17 0.20
CA ALA A 285 41.22 -6.33 -0.90
C ALA A 285 40.93 -4.82 -0.68
N HIS A 286 39.94 -4.49 0.15
CA HIS A 286 39.61 -3.12 0.57
C HIS A 286 40.33 -2.71 1.87
N GLY A 287 41.18 -3.56 2.44
CA GLY A 287 41.89 -3.32 3.70
C GLY A 287 41.15 -3.81 4.95
N GLY A 288 40.07 -4.57 4.77
CA GLY A 288 39.32 -5.22 5.84
C GLY A 288 40.16 -6.23 6.63
N LYS A 289 40.01 -6.21 7.95
CA LYS A 289 40.77 -7.02 8.92
C LYS A 289 39.93 -7.30 10.17
N VAL A 290 40.20 -8.45 10.80
CA VAL A 290 39.73 -8.74 12.16
C VAL A 290 40.83 -8.33 13.13
N THR A 291 40.47 -7.60 14.18
CA THR A 291 41.41 -7.05 15.16
C THR A 291 40.88 -7.21 16.59
N ASP A 292 41.77 -7.31 17.58
CA ASP A 292 41.40 -7.60 18.97
C ASP A 292 40.58 -6.46 19.65
N ASP A 293 40.50 -5.28 19.04
CA ASP A 293 39.66 -4.17 19.51
C ASP A 293 38.17 -4.31 19.15
N ILE A 294 37.78 -5.30 18.33
CA ILE A 294 36.37 -5.58 17.99
C ILE A 294 35.80 -6.86 18.63
N HIS A 295 36.62 -7.65 19.35
CA HIS A 295 36.18 -8.90 19.99
C HIS A 295 37.03 -9.31 21.20
N ARG A 296 36.51 -10.18 22.06
CA ARG A 296 37.29 -10.90 23.09
C ARG A 296 37.19 -12.39 22.82
N ASP A 297 38.31 -13.01 22.46
CA ASP A 297 38.40 -14.44 22.13
C ASP A 297 37.35 -14.91 21.09
N GLY A 298 37.00 -14.05 20.13
CA GLY A 298 35.99 -14.31 19.09
C GLY A 298 34.54 -14.00 19.48
N ARG A 299 34.29 -13.40 20.66
CA ARG A 299 32.95 -12.97 21.15
C ARG A 299 32.84 -11.45 21.27
N SER A 300 31.63 -10.96 21.53
CA SER A 300 31.35 -9.53 21.72
C SER A 300 32.06 -8.92 22.94
N ILE A 301 32.19 -7.60 22.97
CA ILE A 301 32.92 -6.83 24.01
C ILE A 301 32.12 -5.68 24.62
N ASP A 302 30.90 -5.45 24.14
CA ASP A 302 30.01 -4.35 24.49
C ASP A 302 28.98 -4.68 25.58
N GLY A 303 28.94 -5.93 26.05
CA GLY A 303 27.93 -6.47 26.97
C GLY A 303 26.94 -7.45 26.32
N THR A 304 26.97 -7.62 24.99
CA THR A 304 26.09 -8.56 24.27
C THR A 304 26.27 -10.00 24.77
N SER A 305 27.50 -10.46 25.00
CA SER A 305 27.76 -11.84 25.42
C SER A 305 27.09 -12.17 26.76
N GLU A 306 27.20 -11.27 27.73
CA GLU A 306 26.62 -11.37 29.05
C GLU A 306 25.09 -11.25 29.01
N TYR A 307 24.54 -10.39 28.15
CA TYR A 307 23.11 -10.29 27.90
C TYR A 307 22.53 -11.58 27.30
N LEU A 308 23.20 -12.18 26.31
CA LEU A 308 22.75 -13.44 25.69
C LEU A 308 22.78 -14.63 26.68
N ASP A 309 23.74 -14.66 27.60
CA ASP A 309 23.82 -15.67 28.67
C ASP A 309 22.68 -15.55 29.70
N ASP A 310 22.20 -14.33 29.93
CA ASP A 310 21.03 -14.08 30.77
C ASP A 310 19.70 -14.36 30.04
N LEU A 311 19.60 -13.91 28.79
CA LEU A 311 18.45 -14.15 27.91
C LEU A 311 18.16 -15.65 27.76
N ALA A 312 19.18 -16.45 27.43
CA ALA A 312 19.02 -17.91 27.29
C ALA A 312 18.59 -18.59 28.60
N ARG A 313 18.99 -18.05 29.76
CA ARG A 313 18.57 -18.54 31.08
C ARG A 313 17.12 -18.20 31.39
N ARG A 314 16.62 -17.06 30.92
CA ARG A 314 15.22 -16.61 31.08
C ARG A 314 14.26 -17.30 30.10
N TYR A 315 14.74 -17.68 28.91
CA TYR A 315 13.94 -18.32 27.86
C TYR A 315 14.50 -19.68 27.38
N PRO A 316 14.72 -20.66 28.28
CA PRO A 316 15.49 -21.88 27.98
C PRO A 316 14.86 -22.83 26.95
N GLY A 317 13.59 -22.63 26.58
CA GLY A 317 12.87 -23.38 25.54
C GLY A 317 12.43 -22.54 24.34
N GLN A 318 12.88 -21.28 24.23
CA GLN A 318 12.52 -20.35 23.15
C GLN A 318 13.74 -19.60 22.57
N VAL A 319 14.90 -19.63 23.25
CA VAL A 319 16.13 -18.97 22.79
C VAL A 319 17.29 -19.96 22.80
N THR A 320 18.04 -20.05 21.70
CA THR A 320 19.25 -20.88 21.61
C THR A 320 20.43 -20.05 21.12
N ILE A 321 21.54 -20.08 21.87
CA ILE A 321 22.76 -19.34 21.56
C ILE A 321 23.82 -20.28 20.98
N TYR A 322 24.33 -19.97 19.80
CA TYR A 322 25.36 -20.72 19.09
C TYR A 322 26.68 -19.94 19.13
N ARG A 323 27.76 -20.59 19.57
CA ARG A 323 29.09 -19.98 19.72
C ARG A 323 30.20 -20.96 19.34
N LYS A 324 31.32 -20.43 18.86
CA LYS A 324 32.59 -21.18 18.81
C LYS A 324 33.25 -21.26 20.20
N PRO A 325 34.17 -22.23 20.41
CA PRO A 325 35.08 -22.20 21.54
C PRO A 325 35.91 -20.90 21.57
N PRO A 326 36.32 -20.38 22.74
CA PRO A 326 37.17 -19.20 22.85
C PRO A 326 38.42 -19.29 21.95
N GLY A 327 38.74 -18.19 21.27
CA GLY A 327 39.86 -18.08 20.35
C GLY A 327 39.64 -18.71 18.97
N LYS A 328 38.42 -19.17 18.65
CA LYS A 328 38.05 -19.65 17.31
C LYS A 328 36.98 -18.78 16.68
N PHE A 329 37.21 -18.37 15.44
CA PHE A 329 36.22 -17.69 14.61
C PHE A 329 35.37 -18.70 13.83
N TRP A 330 34.23 -18.25 13.33
CA TRP A 330 33.47 -18.95 12.31
C TRP A 330 34.21 -18.88 10.97
N ASP A 331 34.19 -19.92 10.14
CA ASP A 331 34.92 -19.94 8.86
C ASP A 331 34.30 -19.02 7.80
N GLY A 332 33.12 -18.45 8.09
CA GLY A 332 32.47 -17.40 7.32
C GLY A 332 31.00 -17.22 7.77
N LYS A 333 30.31 -16.20 7.24
CA LYS A 333 28.88 -15.98 7.56
C LYS A 333 27.99 -17.17 7.15
N THR A 334 28.34 -17.86 6.08
CA THR A 334 27.64 -19.08 5.59
C THR A 334 27.69 -20.23 6.61
N GLU A 335 28.76 -20.34 7.42
CA GLU A 335 28.81 -21.29 8.53
C GLU A 335 27.86 -20.85 9.66
N MET A 336 27.84 -19.55 9.97
CA MET A 336 26.98 -19.00 11.03
C MET A 336 25.49 -19.24 10.74
N VAL A 337 25.00 -18.90 9.54
CA VAL A 337 23.57 -19.04 9.21
C VAL A 337 23.11 -20.49 9.05
N ASN A 338 24.02 -21.43 8.77
CA ASN A 338 23.71 -22.87 8.76
C ASN A 338 23.70 -23.50 10.17
N ALA A 339 24.34 -22.90 11.18
CA ALA A 339 24.46 -23.49 12.52
C ALA A 339 23.11 -23.74 13.24
N PRO A 340 22.06 -22.90 13.09
CA PRO A 340 20.74 -23.17 13.65
C PRO A 340 19.99 -24.33 12.98
N LEU A 341 20.10 -24.49 11.66
CA LEU A 341 19.17 -25.29 10.86
C LEU A 341 19.03 -26.77 11.30
N PRO A 342 20.09 -27.48 11.74
CA PRO A 342 19.96 -28.85 12.27
C PRO A 342 19.10 -28.98 13.55
N HIS A 343 18.74 -27.86 14.18
CA HIS A 343 17.91 -27.79 15.39
C HIS A 343 16.48 -27.31 15.10
N ILE A 344 16.09 -27.21 13.81
CA ILE A 344 14.75 -26.87 13.38
C ILE A 344 14.15 -28.13 12.73
N ASP A 345 13.41 -28.89 13.51
CA ASP A 345 12.81 -30.18 13.14
C ASP A 345 11.34 -30.07 12.67
N GLU A 346 10.77 -28.86 12.68
CA GLU A 346 9.44 -28.54 12.18
C GLU A 346 9.46 -27.57 10.97
N ALA A 347 8.35 -27.52 10.22
CA ALA A 347 8.18 -26.57 9.13
C ALA A 347 7.75 -25.20 9.69
N CYS A 348 8.43 -24.13 9.28
CA CYS A 348 8.25 -22.81 9.89
C CYS A 348 8.41 -21.67 8.87
N LEU A 349 8.14 -20.44 9.32
CA LEU A 349 8.77 -19.26 8.72
C LEU A 349 10.15 -19.07 9.35
N LEU A 350 11.20 -19.28 8.57
CA LEU A 350 12.55 -18.89 8.97
C LEU A 350 12.71 -17.39 8.67
N TRP A 351 13.10 -16.60 9.67
CA TRP A 351 13.13 -15.14 9.59
C TRP A 351 14.51 -14.61 10.02
N GLN A 352 15.24 -13.96 9.12
CA GLN A 352 16.49 -13.28 9.47
C GLN A 352 16.18 -11.91 10.08
N MET A 353 16.82 -11.60 11.20
CA MET A 353 16.84 -10.27 11.80
C MET A 353 18.25 -9.97 12.28
N ASP A 354 18.92 -9.01 11.65
CA ASP A 354 20.21 -8.52 12.14
C ASP A 354 19.99 -7.67 13.43
N ALA A 355 21.04 -7.47 14.23
CA ALA A 355 20.90 -6.87 15.57
C ALA A 355 20.29 -5.46 15.56
N ASP A 356 20.50 -4.70 14.49
CA ASP A 356 20.04 -3.33 14.25
C ASP A 356 18.82 -3.21 13.29
N GLU A 357 18.14 -4.33 12.97
CA GLU A 357 16.92 -4.37 12.15
C GLU A 357 15.64 -4.46 12.99
N LEU A 358 15.02 -3.34 13.33
CA LEU A 358 13.90 -3.28 14.26
C LEU A 358 12.53 -3.39 13.55
N TRP A 359 11.74 -4.38 13.98
CA TRP A 359 10.41 -4.71 13.48
C TRP A 359 9.32 -4.40 14.51
N THR A 360 8.06 -4.20 14.09
CA THR A 360 6.92 -4.16 15.02
C THR A 360 6.15 -5.49 15.06
N VAL A 361 5.46 -5.74 16.16
CA VAL A 361 4.58 -6.92 16.36
C VAL A 361 3.57 -7.04 15.23
N ASP A 362 2.94 -5.91 14.85
CA ASP A 362 1.93 -5.85 13.78
C ASP A 362 2.51 -6.27 12.42
N GLN A 363 3.74 -5.85 12.09
CA GLN A 363 4.38 -6.21 10.81
C GLN A 363 4.69 -7.71 10.72
N VAL A 364 5.21 -8.29 11.81
CA VAL A 364 5.50 -9.73 11.88
C VAL A 364 4.21 -10.55 11.82
N ALA A 365 3.18 -10.13 12.56
CA ALA A 365 1.88 -10.79 12.58
C ALA A 365 1.15 -10.71 11.22
N GLU A 366 1.18 -9.54 10.57
CA GLU A 366 0.60 -9.34 9.23
C GLU A 366 1.30 -10.23 8.19
N MET A 367 2.64 -10.28 8.18
CA MET A 367 3.36 -11.16 7.24
C MET A 367 3.08 -12.64 7.50
N ARG A 368 3.03 -13.08 8.77
CA ARG A 368 2.61 -14.45 9.10
C ARG A 368 1.22 -14.75 8.55
N ARG A 369 0.28 -13.82 8.69
CA ARG A 369 -1.08 -13.93 8.15
C ARG A 369 -1.10 -14.06 6.62
N ARG A 370 -0.23 -13.35 5.90
CA ARG A 370 -0.06 -13.47 4.43
C ARG A 370 0.47 -14.84 4.03
N PHE A 371 1.56 -15.30 4.65
CA PHE A 371 2.10 -16.65 4.40
C PHE A 371 1.14 -17.80 4.78
N LEU A 372 0.19 -17.57 5.68
CA LEU A 372 -0.88 -18.54 5.99
C LEU A 372 -2.00 -18.53 4.94
N ALA A 373 -2.31 -17.37 4.37
CA ALA A 373 -3.33 -17.23 3.31
C ALA A 373 -2.83 -17.75 1.94
N GLU A 374 -1.54 -17.62 1.67
CA GLU A 374 -0.89 -17.92 0.38
C GLU A 374 0.22 -18.99 0.58
N PRO A 375 -0.15 -20.28 0.75
CA PRO A 375 0.77 -21.35 1.14
C PRO A 375 1.84 -21.68 0.09
N GLU A 376 1.61 -21.35 -1.18
CA GLU A 376 2.55 -21.49 -2.30
C GLU A 376 3.70 -20.46 -2.28
N ARG A 377 3.51 -19.31 -1.63
CA ARG A 377 4.54 -18.27 -1.48
C ARG A 377 5.68 -18.80 -0.60
N GLY A 378 6.89 -18.76 -1.13
CA GLY A 378 8.09 -19.35 -0.52
C GLY A 378 8.96 -18.37 0.27
N ALA A 379 8.95 -17.08 -0.08
CA ALA A 379 9.76 -16.07 0.62
C ALA A 379 9.15 -14.67 0.54
N ALA A 380 9.72 -13.71 1.27
CA ALA A 380 9.34 -12.31 1.24
C ALA A 380 10.55 -11.37 1.25
N PHE A 381 10.54 -10.43 0.29
CA PHE A 381 11.42 -9.27 0.25
C PHE A 381 10.70 -8.05 0.84
N TYR A 382 11.47 -7.13 1.43
CA TYR A 382 10.94 -5.96 2.13
C TYR A 382 11.60 -4.65 1.67
N TRP A 383 10.94 -3.53 1.93
CA TRP A 383 11.64 -2.25 2.05
C TRP A 383 12.02 -2.01 3.51
N CYS A 384 13.02 -1.17 3.77
CA CYS A 384 13.32 -0.68 5.11
C CYS A 384 13.39 0.85 5.15
N TRP A 385 13.34 1.43 6.34
CA TRP A 385 13.86 2.77 6.59
C TRP A 385 15.30 2.63 7.08
N TYR A 386 16.25 2.87 6.18
CA TYR A 386 17.68 2.71 6.45
C TYR A 386 18.23 3.99 7.08
N PHE A 387 18.49 3.97 8.38
CA PHE A 387 18.98 5.11 9.14
C PHE A 387 20.49 5.30 8.95
N VAL A 388 20.84 6.51 8.49
CA VAL A 388 22.22 6.98 8.30
C VAL A 388 22.68 7.95 9.42
N GLY A 389 21.81 8.21 10.37
CA GLY A 389 22.02 8.92 11.63
C GLY A 389 20.82 8.69 12.56
N PRO A 390 20.84 9.12 13.83
CA PRO A 390 19.73 8.85 14.78
C PRO A 390 18.35 9.36 14.32
N ASP A 391 18.30 10.39 13.47
CA ASP A 391 17.08 10.99 12.92
C ASP A 391 17.10 11.14 11.38
N GLN A 392 18.10 10.58 10.69
CA GLN A 392 18.30 10.69 9.24
C GLN A 392 18.14 9.33 8.56
N VAL A 393 17.39 9.25 7.47
CA VAL A 393 17.11 8.03 6.70
C VAL A 393 17.45 8.20 5.23
N ILE A 394 17.75 7.10 4.54
CA ILE A 394 17.75 7.05 3.07
C ILE A 394 16.31 7.25 2.58
N SER A 395 16.11 8.24 1.71
CA SER A 395 14.79 8.66 1.20
C SER A 395 14.46 8.14 -0.21
N THR A 396 15.45 7.57 -0.90
CA THR A 396 15.36 7.04 -2.26
C THR A 396 15.36 5.51 -2.33
N ARG A 397 14.62 4.93 -3.28
CA ARG A 397 14.67 3.48 -3.62
C ARG A 397 15.41 3.21 -4.92
N ASN A 398 15.66 1.93 -5.20
CA ASN A 398 16.40 1.42 -6.37
C ASN A 398 17.87 1.90 -6.38
N ASN A 399 18.41 2.08 -5.18
CA ASN A 399 19.71 2.68 -4.89
C ASN A 399 20.41 1.91 -3.74
N TYR A 400 21.58 2.36 -3.30
CA TYR A 400 22.31 1.78 -2.17
C TYR A 400 21.41 1.54 -0.95
N ALA A 401 21.47 0.33 -0.38
CA ALA A 401 20.63 -0.12 0.74
C ALA A 401 19.10 -0.08 0.47
N GLN A 402 18.68 0.08 -0.80
CA GLN A 402 17.31 -0.09 -1.28
C GLN A 402 17.30 -0.70 -2.71
N ASN A 403 18.09 -1.74 -2.96
CA ASN A 403 18.19 -2.42 -4.25
C ASN A 403 17.28 -3.67 -4.32
N PRO A 404 16.17 -3.63 -5.09
CA PRO A 404 15.15 -4.68 -5.05
C PRO A 404 15.61 -6.02 -5.64
N ALA A 405 16.74 -6.06 -6.35
CA ALA A 405 17.24 -7.29 -6.98
C ALA A 405 17.84 -8.30 -5.97
N VAL A 406 18.35 -7.82 -4.83
CA VAL A 406 19.11 -8.65 -3.88
C VAL A 406 18.94 -8.28 -2.40
N GLU A 407 18.47 -7.08 -2.07
CA GLU A 407 18.43 -6.61 -0.67
C GLU A 407 17.10 -6.93 0.03
N TRP A 408 17.19 -7.04 1.36
CA TRP A 408 16.06 -7.19 2.30
C TRP A 408 15.14 -8.40 2.05
N LEU A 409 15.68 -9.46 1.45
CA LEU A 409 15.12 -10.80 1.60
C LEU A 409 15.30 -11.25 3.06
N ARG A 410 14.21 -11.45 3.80
CA ARG A 410 14.24 -11.67 5.27
C ARG A 410 13.36 -12.81 5.78
N THR A 411 12.43 -13.34 5.00
CA THR A 411 11.54 -14.44 5.45
C THR A 411 11.45 -15.54 4.40
N TRP A 412 11.50 -16.80 4.82
CA TRP A 412 11.41 -17.99 3.97
C TRP A 412 10.52 -19.07 4.59
N ARG A 413 9.83 -19.87 3.76
CA ARG A 413 9.07 -21.04 4.17
C ARG A 413 10.00 -22.27 4.24
N PHE A 414 10.62 -22.43 5.40
CA PHE A 414 11.58 -23.49 5.70
C PHE A 414 10.90 -24.84 5.94
N ARG A 415 11.62 -25.91 5.59
CA ARG A 415 11.35 -27.29 6.00
C ARG A 415 12.65 -27.96 6.46
N PRO A 416 12.58 -28.92 7.39
CA PRO A 416 13.74 -29.71 7.80
C PRO A 416 14.46 -30.32 6.58
N GLY A 417 15.78 -30.11 6.50
CA GLY A 417 16.61 -30.50 5.37
C GLY A 417 16.93 -29.39 4.35
N ASP A 418 16.23 -28.25 4.40
CA ASP A 418 16.67 -27.04 3.69
C ASP A 418 17.99 -26.51 4.29
N HIS A 419 18.85 -25.90 3.47
CA HIS A 419 20.14 -25.35 3.92
C HIS A 419 20.55 -24.08 3.15
N TRP A 420 21.42 -23.25 3.73
CA TRP A 420 21.95 -22.06 3.05
C TRP A 420 23.10 -22.44 2.12
N ALA A 421 22.91 -22.20 0.83
CA ALA A 421 23.96 -22.32 -0.19
C ALA A 421 24.90 -21.09 -0.20
N ALA A 422 24.38 -19.91 0.14
CA ALA A 422 25.13 -18.66 0.25
C ALA A 422 24.48 -17.72 1.28
N HIS A 423 25.28 -16.85 1.91
CA HIS A 423 24.79 -15.75 2.74
C HIS A 423 24.54 -14.49 1.92
N GLU A 424 25.35 -14.22 0.89
CA GLU A 424 25.27 -12.97 0.12
C GLU A 424 25.33 -13.22 -1.40
N PRO A 425 24.19 -13.14 -2.13
CA PRO A 425 22.83 -12.94 -1.64
C PRO A 425 22.29 -14.16 -0.84
N PRO A 426 21.39 -13.96 0.14
CA PRO A 426 20.87 -15.06 0.96
C PRO A 426 20.13 -16.11 0.13
N THR A 427 20.68 -17.32 0.06
CA THR A 427 20.16 -18.38 -0.83
C THR A 427 19.85 -19.65 -0.03
N LEU A 428 18.59 -19.80 0.40
CA LEU A 428 18.09 -21.01 1.06
C LEU A 428 17.60 -22.01 0.01
N VAL A 429 18.15 -23.23 0.02
CA VAL A 429 17.84 -24.28 -0.97
C VAL A 429 17.26 -25.54 -0.33
N ARG A 430 16.30 -26.15 -1.02
CA ARG A 430 15.71 -27.46 -0.70
C ARG A 430 16.30 -28.55 -1.58
N PRO A 431 16.86 -29.63 -1.01
CA PRO A 431 17.28 -30.82 -1.76
C PRO A 431 16.11 -31.46 -2.53
N ARG A 432 16.41 -32.12 -3.65
CA ARG A 432 15.47 -33.01 -4.37
C ARG A 432 15.90 -34.47 -4.19
N GLU A 433 14.94 -35.36 -3.95
CA GLU A 433 15.20 -36.79 -3.69
C GLU A 433 15.73 -37.58 -4.90
N ALA A 434 15.57 -37.06 -6.13
CA ALA A 434 16.03 -37.72 -7.36
C ALA A 434 16.71 -36.71 -8.31
N SER A 435 18.05 -36.75 -8.35
CA SER A 435 19.02 -36.21 -9.34
C SER A 435 18.77 -34.84 -10.01
N GLY A 436 17.83 -34.03 -9.52
CA GLY A 436 17.51 -32.70 -10.04
C GLY A 436 18.17 -31.60 -9.22
N GLU A 437 18.25 -30.40 -9.78
CA GLU A 437 18.84 -29.25 -9.11
C GLU A 437 18.06 -28.87 -7.83
N PRO A 438 18.76 -28.41 -6.76
CA PRO A 438 18.13 -27.90 -5.56
C PRO A 438 17.14 -26.76 -5.86
N ILE A 439 16.04 -26.70 -5.10
CA ILE A 439 15.03 -25.66 -5.27
C ILE A 439 15.40 -24.47 -4.39
N ASP A 440 15.74 -23.35 -5.01
CA ASP A 440 15.85 -22.05 -4.33
C ASP A 440 14.47 -21.59 -3.85
N ILE A 441 14.32 -21.46 -2.52
CA ILE A 441 13.05 -21.11 -1.87
C ILE A 441 12.61 -19.69 -2.22
N ALA A 442 13.54 -18.77 -2.50
CA ALA A 442 13.23 -17.39 -2.85
C ALA A 442 12.57 -17.26 -4.23
N LYS A 443 12.72 -18.26 -5.12
CA LYS A 443 12.12 -18.29 -6.46
C LYS A 443 10.70 -18.86 -6.48
N LEU A 444 10.20 -19.39 -5.36
CA LEU A 444 8.86 -19.94 -5.24
C LEU A 444 7.85 -18.82 -4.98
N GLN A 445 7.47 -18.08 -6.02
CA GLN A 445 6.48 -16.98 -5.97
C GLN A 445 6.66 -16.09 -4.72
N PRO A 446 7.76 -15.33 -4.61
CA PRO A 446 7.99 -14.50 -3.43
C PRO A 446 6.95 -13.37 -3.31
N PHE A 447 6.74 -12.86 -2.10
CA PHE A 447 6.21 -11.51 -1.89
C PHE A 447 7.31 -10.49 -2.21
N MET A 448 7.02 -9.55 -3.11
CA MET A 448 7.99 -8.52 -3.52
C MET A 448 7.91 -7.28 -2.62
N GLN A 449 8.94 -6.42 -2.63
CA GLN A 449 9.06 -5.28 -1.71
C GLN A 449 7.89 -4.29 -1.76
N ASP A 450 7.36 -4.00 -2.97
CA ASP A 450 6.20 -3.12 -3.13
C ASP A 450 4.90 -3.78 -2.64
N GLU A 451 4.81 -5.12 -2.70
CA GLU A 451 3.69 -5.90 -2.17
C GLU A 451 3.73 -5.94 -0.64
N THR A 452 4.90 -6.11 -0.02
CA THR A 452 5.06 -6.07 1.45
C THR A 452 4.91 -4.66 2.02
N GLU A 453 5.40 -3.59 1.36
CA GLU A 453 5.01 -2.21 1.71
C GLU A 453 3.49 -2.03 1.56
N SER A 454 2.84 -2.68 0.59
CA SER A 454 1.38 -2.58 0.44
C SER A 454 0.61 -3.03 1.69
N PHE A 455 1.22 -3.89 2.51
CA PHE A 455 0.69 -4.40 3.77
C PHE A 455 1.17 -3.59 5.01
N GLY A 456 2.03 -2.58 4.83
CA GLY A 456 2.63 -1.80 5.92
C GLY A 456 3.95 -2.37 6.46
N CYS A 457 4.51 -3.40 5.82
CA CYS A 457 5.68 -4.12 6.28
C CYS A 457 6.98 -3.47 5.77
N VAL A 458 7.36 -2.36 6.41
CA VAL A 458 8.62 -1.64 6.20
C VAL A 458 9.32 -1.49 7.55
N PHE A 459 10.37 -2.26 7.78
CA PHE A 459 11.11 -2.27 9.06
C PHE A 459 12.12 -1.12 9.14
N GLN A 460 12.76 -0.91 10.29
CA GLN A 460 13.76 0.14 10.48
C GLN A 460 15.15 -0.46 10.66
N HIS A 461 16.13 -0.04 9.86
CA HIS A 461 17.50 -0.54 9.94
C HIS A 461 18.44 0.56 10.44
N PHE A 462 18.94 0.43 11.67
CA PHE A 462 19.77 1.42 12.36
C PHE A 462 21.26 1.33 11.99
N ALA A 463 21.58 1.31 10.69
CA ALA A 463 22.88 0.85 10.17
C ALA A 463 24.09 1.75 10.45
N TYR A 464 23.91 3.08 10.45
CA TYR A 464 24.96 4.07 10.70
C TYR A 464 24.51 5.07 11.76
N VAL A 465 24.30 4.63 13.00
CA VAL A 465 23.79 5.52 14.07
C VAL A 465 24.70 5.60 15.30
N THR A 466 25.72 4.73 15.40
CA THR A 466 26.72 4.78 16.48
C THR A 466 28.16 4.83 15.94
N THR A 467 29.06 5.50 16.67
CA THR A 467 30.50 5.51 16.34
C THR A 467 31.08 4.07 16.29
N ALA A 468 30.57 3.16 17.12
CA ALA A 468 31.01 1.77 17.16
C ALA A 468 30.68 0.99 15.86
N GLN A 469 29.46 1.13 15.33
CA GLN A 469 29.08 0.53 14.04
C GLN A 469 29.97 1.03 12.89
N LEU A 470 30.22 2.34 12.82
CA LEU A 470 31.07 2.90 11.77
C LEU A 470 32.53 2.41 11.92
N ALA A 471 33.10 2.44 13.12
CA ALA A 471 34.45 1.95 13.38
C ALA A 471 34.61 0.45 13.07
N PHE A 472 33.60 -0.37 13.40
CA PHE A 472 33.55 -1.77 12.99
C PHE A 472 33.57 -1.91 11.46
N LYS A 473 32.78 -1.12 10.72
CA LYS A 473 32.76 -1.17 9.25
C LYS A 473 34.07 -0.65 8.61
N GLU A 474 34.72 0.35 9.21
CA GLU A 474 36.07 0.78 8.82
C GLU A 474 37.10 -0.35 8.96
N SER A 475 37.11 -1.07 10.09
CA SER A 475 38.09 -2.14 10.34
C SER A 475 37.76 -3.42 9.58
N TYR A 476 36.52 -3.92 9.69
CA TYR A 476 36.12 -5.24 9.19
C TYR A 476 35.90 -5.28 7.67
N TYR A 477 35.23 -4.27 7.09
CA TYR A 477 34.95 -4.21 5.64
C TYR A 477 35.95 -3.36 4.84
N GLY A 478 36.84 -2.61 5.51
CA GLY A 478 37.80 -1.71 4.85
C GLY A 478 37.19 -0.40 4.35
N TYR A 479 36.07 0.05 4.94
CA TYR A 479 35.38 1.29 4.53
C TYR A 479 36.13 2.55 5.01
N ALA A 480 37.30 2.80 4.44
CA ALA A 480 38.25 3.82 4.91
C ALA A 480 37.64 5.22 5.13
N GLY A 481 37.71 5.72 6.37
CA GLY A 481 37.26 7.06 6.74
C GLY A 481 35.76 7.21 7.01
N ALA A 482 34.98 6.11 6.99
CA ALA A 482 33.55 6.13 7.24
C ALA A 482 33.16 6.87 8.54
N THR A 483 33.89 6.69 9.65
CA THR A 483 33.60 7.36 10.93
C THR A 483 33.78 8.87 10.84
N ALA A 484 34.82 9.33 10.11
CA ALA A 484 35.10 10.75 9.93
C ALA A 484 34.11 11.43 8.99
N GLN A 485 33.65 10.74 7.94
CA GLN A 485 32.67 11.27 6.99
C GLN A 485 31.25 11.24 7.56
N TRP A 486 30.89 10.19 8.29
CA TRP A 486 29.60 10.08 9.00
C TRP A 486 29.37 11.27 9.96
N ARG A 487 30.40 11.70 10.70
CA ARG A 487 30.30 12.91 11.55
C ARG A 487 30.01 14.19 10.77
N LYS A 488 30.39 14.29 9.49
CA LYS A 488 30.02 15.43 8.63
C LYS A 488 28.59 15.30 8.10
N LEU A 489 28.12 14.07 7.87
CA LEU A 489 26.74 13.78 7.45
C LEU A 489 25.75 14.19 8.55
N LEU A 490 26.04 13.84 9.81
CA LEU A 490 25.24 14.24 10.97
C LEU A 490 25.13 15.76 11.16
N ALA A 491 26.07 16.54 10.63
CA ALA A 491 26.06 18.01 10.72
C ALA A 491 25.19 18.70 9.64
N ARG A 492 24.49 17.92 8.79
CA ARG A 492 23.62 18.43 7.72
C ARG A 492 22.15 18.24 8.07
N GLU A 493 21.41 19.35 8.17
CA GLU A 493 19.95 19.32 8.37
C GLU A 493 19.19 19.04 7.06
N GLU A 494 19.63 19.65 5.95
CA GLU A 494 18.97 19.58 4.63
C GLU A 494 19.17 18.24 3.90
N PRO A 495 18.24 17.83 3.02
CA PRO A 495 18.41 16.65 2.15
C PRO A 495 19.73 16.69 1.37
N GLY A 496 20.39 15.53 1.21
CA GLY A 496 21.72 15.44 0.59
C GLY A 496 22.02 14.11 -0.10
N LEU A 497 23.02 14.10 -0.98
CA LEU A 497 23.52 12.88 -1.61
C LEU A 497 24.40 12.11 -0.61
N LEU A 498 24.19 10.81 -0.49
CA LEU A 498 24.99 9.95 0.39
C LEU A 498 26.43 9.75 -0.17
N ALA A 499 26.57 9.81 -1.50
CA ALA A 499 27.85 9.77 -2.21
C ALA A 499 28.81 10.93 -1.87
N ASP A 500 28.30 12.07 -1.37
CA ASP A 500 29.13 13.21 -0.92
C ASP A 500 29.95 12.85 0.35
N TYR A 501 29.56 11.79 1.05
CA TYR A 501 30.15 11.35 2.33
C TYR A 501 30.82 9.98 2.22
N PHE A 502 30.18 9.02 1.54
CA PHE A 502 30.64 7.63 1.52
C PHE A 502 31.07 7.19 0.11
N GLY A 503 32.38 7.06 -0.10
CA GLY A 503 32.97 6.80 -1.42
C GLY A 503 32.67 5.42 -2.04
N TRP A 504 32.03 4.51 -1.31
CA TRP A 504 31.50 3.24 -1.85
C TRP A 504 30.06 3.38 -2.39
N VAL A 505 29.38 4.49 -2.10
CA VAL A 505 28.07 4.83 -2.67
C VAL A 505 28.30 5.58 -3.97
N THR A 506 28.09 4.89 -5.09
CA THR A 506 28.43 5.38 -6.44
C THR A 506 27.21 5.86 -7.25
N ASP A 507 26.03 5.79 -6.65
CA ASP A 507 24.75 6.13 -7.29
C ASP A 507 24.15 7.42 -6.70
N ARG A 508 22.85 7.67 -6.98
CA ARG A 508 22.14 8.89 -6.56
C ARG A 508 21.33 8.71 -5.28
N THR A 509 21.80 7.86 -4.37
CA THR A 509 21.19 7.69 -3.04
C THR A 509 21.10 9.04 -2.31
N MET A 510 19.90 9.40 -1.86
CA MET A 510 19.66 10.58 -1.02
C MET A 510 19.37 10.18 0.42
N PHE A 511 19.72 11.05 1.36
CA PHE A 511 19.21 11.00 2.74
C PHE A 511 18.48 12.30 3.10
N ASP A 512 17.56 12.20 4.06
CA ASP A 512 16.71 13.28 4.58
C ASP A 512 16.23 12.89 6.00
N LYS A 513 15.64 13.82 6.76
CA LYS A 513 15.17 13.58 8.13
C LYS A 513 13.96 12.63 8.16
N ALA A 514 13.99 11.66 9.07
CA ALA A 514 12.91 10.70 9.32
C ALA A 514 11.55 11.39 9.59
N ALA A 515 11.60 12.52 10.30
CA ALA A 515 10.44 13.33 10.65
C ALA A 515 9.67 13.88 9.43
N HIS A 516 10.34 14.20 8.31
CA HIS A 516 9.67 14.72 7.11
C HIS A 516 8.68 13.71 6.55
N PHE A 517 9.06 12.43 6.52
CA PHE A 517 8.21 11.30 6.10
C PHE A 517 7.31 10.74 7.22
N ARG A 518 7.28 11.38 8.40
CA ARG A 518 6.57 10.91 9.62
C ARG A 518 7.00 9.50 10.06
N ILE A 519 8.26 9.15 9.82
CA ILE A 519 8.89 7.95 10.37
C ILE A 519 9.29 8.27 11.80
N ASP A 520 8.64 7.60 12.76
CA ASP A 520 9.02 7.67 14.16
C ASP A 520 10.13 6.63 14.44
N PRO A 521 11.35 7.02 14.82
CA PRO A 521 12.44 6.08 15.07
C PRO A 521 12.09 5.16 16.25
N ILE A 522 12.14 3.85 16.03
CA ILE A 522 11.96 2.84 17.09
C ILE A 522 13.07 2.99 18.13
N ALA A 523 14.32 3.14 17.69
CA ALA A 523 15.43 3.49 18.57
C ALA A 523 15.64 5.02 18.56
N ARG A 524 15.67 5.63 19.75
CA ARG A 524 15.88 7.08 19.93
C ARG A 524 17.04 7.31 20.89
N GLN A 525 17.91 8.26 20.54
CA GLN A 525 19.03 8.67 21.37
C GLN A 525 18.71 9.97 22.12
N ASP A 526 19.00 10.04 23.42
CA ASP A 526 18.87 11.27 24.21
C ASP A 526 20.11 12.19 24.07
N ALA A 527 20.03 13.39 24.64
CA ALA A 527 21.11 14.37 24.60
C ALA A 527 22.39 13.95 25.37
N ALA A 528 22.32 12.90 26.20
CA ALA A 528 23.47 12.30 26.87
C ALA A 528 24.09 11.14 26.05
N GLY A 529 23.49 10.77 24.92
CA GLY A 529 23.91 9.66 24.07
C GLY A 529 23.27 8.31 24.42
N THR A 530 22.33 8.26 25.38
CA THR A 530 21.66 7.04 25.83
C THR A 530 20.58 6.63 24.84
N TRP A 531 20.52 5.34 24.49
CA TRP A 531 19.48 4.81 23.62
C TRP A 531 18.26 4.32 24.40
N SER A 532 17.09 4.58 23.84
CA SER A 532 15.77 4.15 24.32
C SER A 532 14.95 3.61 23.16
N PHE A 533 13.96 2.76 23.44
CA PHE A 533 13.17 2.10 22.40
C PHE A 533 11.67 2.35 22.56
N ALA A 534 10.97 2.51 21.44
CA ALA A 534 9.52 2.63 21.36
C ALA A 534 8.81 1.30 21.68
N ALA A 535 7.49 1.36 21.90
CA ALA A 535 6.68 0.17 22.16
C ALA A 535 6.60 -0.75 20.91
N PRO A 536 6.87 -2.07 21.02
CA PRO A 536 6.86 -2.98 19.88
C PRO A 536 5.51 -3.14 19.15
N GLU A 537 4.40 -2.78 19.79
CA GLU A 537 3.06 -2.70 19.20
C GLU A 537 2.92 -1.59 18.14
N GLY A 538 3.98 -0.82 17.88
CA GLY A 538 3.98 0.28 16.91
C GLY A 538 3.31 1.56 17.43
N ALA A 539 3.47 2.64 16.68
CA ALA A 539 2.85 3.92 16.97
C ALA A 539 1.34 3.87 16.63
N LYS A 540 0.51 3.53 17.62
CA LYS A 540 -0.97 3.56 17.49
C LYS A 540 -1.48 4.95 17.12
N ASP A 541 -0.87 5.98 17.68
CA ASP A 541 -1.07 7.38 17.33
C ASP A 541 0.18 7.90 16.62
N ARG A 542 0.07 8.14 15.30
CA ARG A 542 1.12 8.87 14.56
C ARG A 542 1.10 10.33 15.01
N ALA A 543 2.28 10.88 15.27
CA ALA A 543 2.43 12.28 15.69
C ALA A 543 1.59 13.25 14.82
N PRO A 544 0.94 14.26 15.41
CA PRO A 544 0.18 15.26 14.66
C PRO A 544 1.01 15.82 13.51
N VAL A 545 0.39 16.00 12.34
CA VAL A 545 1.04 16.68 11.22
C VAL A 545 1.42 18.10 11.69
N PRO A 546 2.62 18.61 11.36
CA PRO A 546 2.97 20.00 11.66
C PRO A 546 1.87 20.96 11.19
N ALA A 547 1.65 22.06 11.89
CA ALA A 547 0.52 22.98 11.66
C ALA A 547 0.56 23.77 10.32
N ARG A 548 1.37 23.31 9.34
CA ARG A 548 1.52 23.87 8.01
C ARG A 548 0.95 22.90 6.97
N PRO A 549 0.18 23.38 5.97
CA PRO A 549 -0.40 22.48 4.98
C PRO A 549 0.65 21.73 4.18
N ARG A 550 0.38 20.45 3.91
CA ARG A 550 1.29 19.49 3.26
C ARG A 550 0.73 18.99 1.94
N ILE A 551 1.47 19.26 0.87
CA ILE A 551 1.07 18.97 -0.51
C ILE A 551 1.91 17.80 -1.03
N LEU A 552 1.27 16.74 -1.51
CA LEU A 552 1.96 15.63 -2.17
C LEU A 552 1.89 15.80 -3.68
N ILE A 553 3.04 15.67 -4.35
CA ILE A 553 3.15 15.83 -5.80
C ILE A 553 3.52 14.47 -6.40
N ASP A 554 2.61 13.83 -7.13
CA ASP A 554 2.89 12.55 -7.80
C ASP A 554 3.70 12.78 -9.08
N GLY A 555 4.98 12.38 -9.06
CA GLY A 555 5.96 12.54 -10.13
C GLY A 555 5.80 11.59 -11.33
N ILE A 556 4.61 11.01 -11.52
CA ILE A 556 4.24 10.14 -12.63
C ILE A 556 4.66 10.65 -14.03
N TYR A 557 4.74 11.97 -14.29
CA TYR A 557 5.13 12.47 -15.61
C TYR A 557 6.53 12.00 -16.03
N TRP A 558 7.51 12.04 -15.12
CA TRP A 558 8.89 11.65 -15.42
C TRP A 558 9.05 10.15 -15.69
N GLN A 559 8.11 9.31 -15.24
CA GLN A 559 8.10 7.88 -15.54
C GLN A 559 7.79 7.59 -17.02
N TYR A 560 6.86 8.34 -17.61
CA TYR A 560 6.36 8.09 -18.96
C TYR A 560 6.97 9.00 -20.03
N LEU A 561 7.17 10.29 -19.71
CA LEU A 561 7.48 11.33 -20.67
C LEU A 561 8.43 12.37 -20.05
N ALA A 562 9.74 12.24 -20.22
CA ALA A 562 10.69 13.28 -19.82
C ALA A 562 10.70 14.46 -20.83
N SER A 563 9.58 15.18 -20.97
CA SER A 563 9.41 16.30 -21.93
C SER A 563 9.01 17.63 -21.25
N GLY A 564 8.46 18.59 -22.00
CA GLY A 564 8.26 19.99 -21.56
C GLY A 564 7.49 20.20 -20.25
N ILE A 565 6.49 19.37 -19.94
CA ILE A 565 5.77 19.43 -18.65
C ILE A 565 6.71 19.09 -17.48
N GLY A 566 7.66 18.18 -17.67
CA GLY A 566 8.66 17.82 -16.66
C GLY A 566 9.63 18.97 -16.39
N ARG A 567 9.92 19.80 -17.40
CA ARG A 567 10.69 21.05 -17.24
C ARG A 567 9.91 22.08 -16.43
N VAL A 568 8.61 22.24 -16.73
CA VAL A 568 7.69 23.11 -15.97
C VAL A 568 7.69 22.76 -14.47
N TRP A 569 7.51 21.48 -14.13
CA TRP A 569 7.56 21.05 -12.73
C TRP A 569 8.94 21.20 -12.09
N HIS A 570 10.02 20.93 -12.84
CA HIS A 570 11.39 21.12 -12.34
C HIS A 570 11.63 22.57 -11.90
N THR A 571 11.37 23.54 -12.79
CA THR A 571 11.57 24.96 -12.48
C THR A 571 10.64 25.44 -11.37
N MET A 572 9.41 24.92 -11.30
CA MET A 572 8.46 25.29 -10.26
C MET A 572 8.89 24.79 -8.87
N LEU A 573 9.43 23.57 -8.79
CA LEU A 573 10.00 23.02 -7.56
C LEU A 573 11.25 23.81 -7.12
N GLU A 574 12.14 24.17 -8.05
CA GLU A 574 13.32 25.00 -7.76
C GLU A 574 12.94 26.39 -7.20
N GLU A 575 11.96 27.06 -7.80
CA GLU A 575 11.44 28.36 -7.32
C GLU A 575 10.81 28.25 -5.92
N TRP A 576 10.08 27.17 -5.63
CA TRP A 576 9.54 26.95 -4.28
C TRP A 576 10.62 26.64 -3.23
N VAL A 577 11.67 25.88 -3.58
CA VAL A 577 12.83 25.69 -2.70
C VAL A 577 13.54 27.02 -2.45
N ALA A 578 13.78 27.82 -3.50
CA ALA A 578 14.39 29.14 -3.38
C ALA A 578 13.55 30.13 -2.53
N ALA A 579 12.22 29.97 -2.54
CA ALA A 579 11.29 30.72 -1.69
C ALA A 579 11.19 30.20 -0.23
N GLY A 580 11.94 29.15 0.14
CA GLY A 580 11.93 28.57 1.49
C GLY A 580 10.69 27.72 1.79
N LEU A 581 10.04 27.15 0.77
CA LEU A 581 8.77 26.43 0.89
C LEU A 581 8.91 24.90 0.86
N ALA A 582 10.13 24.36 0.69
CA ALA A 582 10.43 22.92 0.62
C ALA A 582 9.57 22.08 1.57
N ASP A 583 9.61 22.48 2.83
CA ASP A 583 8.88 21.98 4.01
C ASP A 583 7.35 21.76 3.86
N HIS A 584 6.73 22.33 2.83
CA HIS A 584 5.31 22.20 2.51
C HIS A 584 4.98 21.12 1.48
N PHE A 585 5.97 20.60 0.74
CA PHE A 585 5.73 19.64 -0.33
C PHE A 585 6.62 18.41 -0.26
N ILE A 586 6.05 17.27 -0.68
CA ILE A 586 6.78 16.02 -0.85
C ILE A 586 6.56 15.53 -2.27
N LEU A 587 7.65 15.42 -3.02
CA LEU A 587 7.66 14.82 -4.35
C LEU A 587 7.62 13.29 -4.20
N LEU A 588 6.54 12.66 -4.68
CA LEU A 588 6.44 11.22 -4.79
C LEU A 588 7.16 10.79 -6.08
N ASP A 589 8.31 10.17 -5.92
CA ASP A 589 9.16 9.74 -7.03
C ASP A 589 8.76 8.33 -7.47
N ARG A 590 8.06 8.23 -8.60
CA ARG A 590 7.64 6.94 -9.18
C ARG A 590 8.85 6.19 -9.72
N ALA A 591 9.18 5.05 -9.09
CA ALA A 591 10.22 4.12 -9.53
C ALA A 591 11.66 4.68 -9.64
N GLY A 592 11.97 5.85 -9.07
CA GLY A 592 13.31 6.45 -9.20
C GLY A 592 13.45 7.39 -10.40
N THR A 593 12.36 7.75 -11.08
CA THR A 593 12.37 8.48 -12.35
C THR A 593 12.37 10.00 -12.21
N ALA A 594 11.97 10.54 -11.06
CA ALA A 594 11.89 11.98 -10.84
C ALA A 594 13.27 12.66 -10.68
N PRO A 595 13.45 13.91 -11.16
CA PRO A 595 14.71 14.63 -11.06
C PRO A 595 15.11 14.85 -9.60
N ARG A 596 16.41 14.75 -9.31
CA ARG A 596 16.97 14.98 -7.97
C ARG A 596 17.29 16.47 -7.80
N ILE A 597 16.31 17.24 -7.35
CA ILE A 597 16.41 18.69 -7.14
C ILE A 597 16.88 18.94 -5.69
N PRO A 598 17.99 19.67 -5.46
CA PRO A 598 18.44 20.01 -4.11
C PRO A 598 17.35 20.72 -3.28
N GLY A 599 17.19 20.32 -2.02
CA GLY A 599 16.18 20.87 -1.12
C GLY A 599 14.75 20.35 -1.29
N VAL A 600 14.45 19.52 -2.31
CA VAL A 600 13.12 18.92 -2.46
C VAL A 600 13.02 17.61 -1.67
N HIS A 601 12.14 17.58 -0.67
CA HIS A 601 11.78 16.33 0.01
C HIS A 601 11.17 15.35 -1.00
N THR A 602 11.79 14.17 -1.12
CA THR A 602 11.42 13.17 -2.11
C THR A 602 11.16 11.84 -1.41
N ARG A 603 10.00 11.22 -1.64
CA ARG A 603 9.72 9.83 -1.24
C ARG A 603 9.61 8.97 -2.49
N THR A 604 10.56 8.07 -2.73
CA THR A 604 10.41 7.11 -3.83
C THR A 604 9.31 6.08 -3.47
N ILE A 605 8.43 5.82 -4.43
CA ILE A 605 7.28 4.92 -4.32
C ILE A 605 7.18 4.01 -5.56
N ALA A 606 6.32 2.99 -5.50
CA ALA A 606 6.11 2.03 -6.58
C ALA A 606 5.75 2.70 -7.92
N ALA A 607 6.16 2.07 -9.02
CA ALA A 607 5.84 2.50 -10.38
C ALA A 607 4.32 2.61 -10.60
N HIS A 608 3.88 3.62 -11.33
CA HIS A 608 2.50 3.67 -11.82
C HIS A 608 2.32 2.69 -12.99
N ASP A 609 1.13 2.11 -13.11
CA ASP A 609 0.68 1.34 -14.26
C ASP A 609 -0.77 1.73 -14.58
N TYR A 610 -1.03 2.29 -15.75
CA TYR A 610 -2.38 2.61 -16.21
C TYR A 610 -3.26 1.34 -16.33
N GLY A 611 -2.68 0.15 -16.46
CA GLY A 611 -3.39 -1.12 -16.35
C GLY A 611 -3.90 -1.47 -14.94
N ARG A 612 -3.47 -0.73 -13.90
CA ARG A 612 -3.74 -0.99 -12.46
C ARG A 612 -4.19 0.26 -11.67
N THR A 613 -4.74 1.27 -12.34
CA THR A 613 -5.20 2.55 -11.75
C THR A 613 -6.07 2.40 -10.48
N GLY A 614 -6.90 1.35 -10.37
CA GLY A 614 -7.70 1.08 -9.17
C GLY A 614 -6.87 0.70 -7.95
N ALA A 615 -5.87 -0.17 -8.14
CA ALA A 615 -4.92 -0.56 -7.09
C ALA A 615 -3.99 0.61 -6.73
N ASP A 616 -3.53 1.35 -7.72
CA ASP A 616 -2.67 2.51 -7.52
C ASP A 616 -3.38 3.62 -6.72
N SER A 617 -4.67 3.85 -6.96
CA SER A 617 -5.46 4.84 -6.19
C SER A 617 -5.55 4.47 -4.69
N LEU A 618 -5.66 3.18 -4.37
CA LEU A 618 -5.67 2.68 -2.99
C LEU A 618 -4.28 2.75 -2.34
N TYR A 619 -3.22 2.49 -3.12
CA TYR A 619 -1.84 2.67 -2.70
C TYR A 619 -1.54 4.14 -2.37
N LEU A 620 -1.86 5.04 -3.31
CA LEU A 620 -1.71 6.49 -3.16
C LEU A 620 -2.43 7.02 -1.91
N GLU A 621 -3.65 6.55 -1.63
CA GLU A 621 -4.35 6.94 -0.41
C GLU A 621 -3.58 6.55 0.86
N ARG A 622 -2.99 5.34 0.92
CA ARG A 622 -2.15 4.97 2.07
C ARG A 622 -0.92 5.88 2.17
N ILE A 623 -0.25 6.18 1.05
CA ILE A 623 0.90 7.10 1.02
C ILE A 623 0.49 8.50 1.50
N CYS A 624 -0.67 9.01 1.09
CA CYS A 624 -1.20 10.30 1.51
C CYS A 624 -1.48 10.36 3.01
N ARG A 625 -2.13 9.31 3.55
CA ARG A 625 -2.40 9.17 4.99
C ARG A 625 -1.14 8.98 5.84
N ASP A 626 -0.15 8.26 5.31
CA ASP A 626 1.16 8.09 5.92
C ASP A 626 1.86 9.44 6.07
N LEU A 627 1.97 10.20 4.99
CA LEU A 627 2.66 11.49 4.98
C LEU A 627 1.84 12.62 5.62
N GLY A 628 0.52 12.45 5.77
CA GLY A 628 -0.38 13.47 6.31
C GLY A 628 -0.68 14.57 5.30
N ALA A 629 -1.14 14.20 4.10
CA ALA A 629 -1.43 15.12 3.01
C ALA A 629 -2.75 15.90 3.23
N ASP A 630 -2.71 17.22 3.06
CA ASP A 630 -3.89 18.07 2.96
C ASP A 630 -4.40 18.19 1.52
N LEU A 631 -3.49 18.04 0.54
CA LEU A 631 -3.79 18.11 -0.88
C LEU A 631 -2.85 17.20 -1.68
N PHE A 632 -3.40 16.48 -2.66
CA PHE A 632 -2.65 15.67 -3.62
C PHE A 632 -2.68 16.31 -5.01
N VAL A 633 -1.54 16.42 -5.69
CA VAL A 633 -1.44 16.96 -7.05
C VAL A 633 -0.71 15.96 -7.93
N SER A 634 -1.33 15.52 -9.02
CA SER A 634 -0.66 14.64 -9.98
C SER A 634 0.01 15.44 -11.09
N THR A 635 1.29 15.15 -11.37
CA THR A 635 1.96 15.73 -12.54
C THR A 635 1.39 15.19 -13.86
N TYR A 636 0.77 14.00 -13.85
CA TYR A 636 0.19 13.37 -15.04
C TYR A 636 -0.86 12.29 -14.72
N TYR A 637 -2.01 12.73 -14.23
CA TYR A 637 -3.27 11.97 -14.11
C TYR A 637 -3.20 10.71 -13.25
N SER A 638 -3.33 10.90 -11.94
CA SER A 638 -3.57 9.87 -10.92
C SER A 638 -4.43 10.47 -9.80
N THR A 639 -5.08 9.63 -8.97
CA THR A 639 -5.85 10.10 -7.81
C THR A 639 -5.73 9.15 -6.61
N PRO A 640 -5.64 9.63 -5.36
CA PRO A 640 -5.97 8.84 -4.17
C PRO A 640 -7.48 8.53 -4.10
N VAL A 641 -7.99 8.02 -2.97
CA VAL A 641 -9.44 7.74 -2.82
C VAL A 641 -10.21 8.67 -1.88
N GLU A 642 -9.59 9.17 -0.81
CA GLU A 642 -10.22 10.05 0.19
C GLU A 642 -9.51 11.40 0.30
N THR A 643 -8.17 11.40 0.16
CA THR A 643 -7.35 12.61 0.19
C THR A 643 -7.78 13.57 -0.93
N PRO A 644 -8.14 14.84 -0.64
CA PRO A 644 -8.52 15.80 -1.67
C PRO A 644 -7.42 16.00 -2.72
N SER A 645 -7.80 16.02 -4.00
CA SER A 645 -6.85 16.27 -5.09
C SER A 645 -7.03 17.62 -5.77
N PHE A 646 -5.98 18.05 -6.47
CA PHE A 646 -5.96 19.20 -7.35
C PHE A 646 -5.61 18.75 -8.77
N PHE A 647 -6.40 19.17 -9.77
CA PHE A 647 -6.13 18.89 -11.17
C PHE A 647 -5.29 20.02 -11.78
N PHE A 648 -4.04 19.72 -12.11
CA PHE A 648 -3.16 20.63 -12.85
C PHE A 648 -3.11 20.22 -14.32
N GLY A 649 -3.84 20.92 -15.19
CA GLY A 649 -4.00 20.56 -16.58
C GLY A 649 -3.21 21.42 -17.55
N TYR A 650 -2.68 20.79 -18.60
CA TYR A 650 -1.83 21.43 -19.61
C TYR A 650 -2.60 21.76 -20.89
N ASP A 651 -3.52 20.89 -21.29
CA ASP A 651 -4.28 21.02 -22.53
C ASP A 651 -5.55 20.15 -22.53
N MET A 652 -6.38 20.34 -23.55
CA MET A 652 -7.49 19.46 -23.93
C MET A 652 -7.26 18.84 -25.32
N ILE A 653 -5.99 18.62 -25.72
CA ILE A 653 -5.63 18.09 -27.05
C ILE A 653 -6.29 16.73 -27.33
N PRO A 654 -6.24 15.72 -26.44
CA PRO A 654 -6.90 14.43 -26.66
C PRO A 654 -8.39 14.59 -27.00
N GLU A 655 -9.09 15.38 -26.19
CA GLU A 655 -10.52 15.62 -26.29
C GLU A 655 -10.90 16.44 -27.52
N MET A 656 -10.01 17.32 -28.00
CA MET A 656 -10.22 18.21 -29.14
C MET A 656 -9.73 17.63 -30.48
N THR A 657 -8.83 16.66 -30.47
CA THR A 657 -8.24 16.05 -31.70
C THR A 657 -8.81 14.68 -32.07
N GLY A 658 -9.74 14.14 -31.27
CA GLY A 658 -10.46 12.91 -31.59
C GLY A 658 -9.60 11.64 -31.49
N VAL A 659 -8.63 11.62 -30.56
CA VAL A 659 -7.95 10.36 -30.20
C VAL A 659 -8.94 9.40 -29.52
N ASP A 660 -8.58 8.12 -29.41
CA ASP A 660 -9.44 7.16 -28.72
C ASP A 660 -9.45 7.43 -27.20
N LEU A 661 -10.46 8.16 -26.74
CA LEU A 661 -10.68 8.45 -25.32
C LEU A 661 -11.07 7.21 -24.51
N ALA A 662 -11.25 6.03 -25.12
CA ALA A 662 -11.40 4.77 -24.39
C ALA A 662 -10.06 4.23 -23.85
N ASP A 663 -8.92 4.80 -24.25
CA ASP A 663 -7.63 4.55 -23.60
C ASP A 663 -7.69 4.91 -22.11
N GLU A 664 -7.13 4.04 -21.28
CA GLU A 664 -7.26 4.12 -19.82
C GLU A 664 -6.50 5.33 -19.24
N GLY A 665 -5.49 5.87 -19.93
CA GLY A 665 -4.83 7.13 -19.54
C GLY A 665 -5.72 8.36 -19.73
N TRP A 666 -6.50 8.41 -20.82
CA TRP A 666 -7.48 9.49 -21.03
C TRP A 666 -8.72 9.33 -20.15
N GLN A 667 -9.12 8.08 -19.86
CA GLN A 667 -10.13 7.83 -18.82
C GLN A 667 -9.65 8.30 -17.45
N GLU A 668 -8.38 8.05 -17.09
CA GLU A 668 -7.81 8.50 -15.83
C GLU A 668 -7.68 10.03 -15.74
N LYS A 669 -7.31 10.71 -16.84
CA LYS A 669 -7.43 12.19 -16.94
C LYS A 669 -8.86 12.67 -16.63
N ALA A 670 -9.86 12.06 -17.25
CA ALA A 670 -11.26 12.41 -17.06
C ALA A 670 -11.80 12.07 -15.65
N ARG A 671 -11.17 11.12 -14.93
CA ARG A 671 -11.43 10.82 -13.52
C ARG A 671 -10.76 11.86 -12.61
N ALA A 672 -9.49 12.19 -12.87
CA ALA A 672 -8.75 13.21 -12.12
C ALA A 672 -9.43 14.58 -12.17
N ILE A 673 -9.94 15.00 -13.33
CA ILE A 673 -10.74 16.23 -13.48
C ILE A 673 -11.98 16.23 -12.57
N ARG A 674 -12.70 15.11 -12.46
CA ARG A 674 -13.95 15.02 -11.68
C ARG A 674 -13.76 14.79 -10.20
N HIS A 675 -12.63 14.21 -9.81
CA HIS A 675 -12.27 13.95 -8.41
C HIS A 675 -11.65 15.18 -7.72
N ALA A 676 -11.06 16.09 -8.50
CA ALA A 676 -10.35 17.24 -7.94
C ALA A 676 -11.28 18.26 -7.27
N ALA A 677 -10.84 18.74 -6.11
CA ALA A 677 -11.45 19.82 -5.33
C ALA A 677 -11.07 21.23 -5.85
N GLY A 678 -10.10 21.30 -6.76
CA GLY A 678 -9.69 22.54 -7.43
C GLY A 678 -8.90 22.24 -8.71
N HIS A 679 -8.89 23.21 -9.63
CA HIS A 679 -8.36 23.05 -10.98
C HIS A 679 -7.47 24.23 -11.34
N ALA A 680 -6.35 23.97 -12.03
CA ALA A 680 -5.60 24.99 -12.74
C ALA A 680 -5.37 24.56 -14.19
N MET A 681 -5.35 25.54 -15.10
CA MET A 681 -4.90 25.36 -16.48
C MET A 681 -3.79 26.35 -16.81
N ILE A 682 -2.91 25.97 -17.73
CA ILE A 682 -1.78 26.81 -18.17
C ILE A 682 -2.14 27.90 -19.20
N SER A 683 -3.42 28.07 -19.54
CA SER A 683 -3.95 29.15 -20.41
C SER A 683 -5.44 29.40 -20.23
N HIS A 684 -5.93 30.61 -20.56
CA HIS A 684 -7.36 30.91 -20.60
C HIS A 684 -8.09 30.05 -21.63
N SER A 685 -7.48 29.80 -22.80
CA SER A 685 -8.07 28.90 -23.81
C SER A 685 -8.35 27.52 -23.23
N SER A 686 -7.35 26.91 -22.58
CA SER A 686 -7.52 25.55 -22.05
C SER A 686 -8.43 25.52 -20.81
N ALA A 687 -8.52 26.60 -20.02
CA ALA A 687 -9.52 26.75 -18.96
C ALA A 687 -10.95 26.76 -19.51
N ARG A 688 -11.20 27.51 -20.60
CA ARG A 688 -12.49 27.54 -21.29
C ARG A 688 -12.84 26.19 -21.93
N ASP A 689 -11.87 25.55 -22.60
CA ASP A 689 -12.08 24.24 -23.20
C ASP A 689 -12.35 23.16 -22.13
N LEU A 690 -11.68 23.22 -20.98
CA LEU A 690 -11.99 22.36 -19.82
C LEU A 690 -13.44 22.55 -19.36
N ALA A 691 -13.87 23.79 -19.07
CA ALA A 691 -15.23 24.08 -18.61
C ALA A 691 -16.31 23.71 -19.66
N LYS A 692 -15.99 23.84 -20.95
CA LYS A 692 -16.87 23.43 -22.06
C LYS A 692 -17.01 21.91 -22.18
N LEU A 693 -15.93 21.16 -21.98
CA LEU A 693 -15.90 19.69 -22.09
C LEU A 693 -16.38 19.00 -20.79
N PHE A 694 -16.18 19.65 -19.65
CA PHE A 694 -16.59 19.21 -18.31
C PHE A 694 -17.42 20.31 -17.64
N PRO A 695 -18.72 20.48 -17.97
CA PRO A 695 -19.56 21.56 -17.44
C PRO A 695 -19.83 21.51 -15.93
N GLU A 696 -19.27 20.54 -15.21
CA GLU A 696 -19.17 20.48 -13.75
C GLU A 696 -18.06 21.40 -13.19
N VAL A 697 -17.07 21.77 -14.01
CA VAL A 697 -16.02 22.74 -13.70
C VAL A 697 -16.45 24.09 -14.28
N ARG A 698 -16.51 25.14 -13.46
CA ARG A 698 -16.86 26.50 -13.91
C ARG A 698 -15.60 27.25 -14.36
N GLU A 699 -15.66 27.98 -15.48
CA GLU A 699 -14.49 28.72 -16.03
C GLU A 699 -13.92 29.71 -14.99
N GLU A 700 -14.77 30.32 -14.18
CA GLU A 700 -14.40 31.25 -13.10
C GLU A 700 -13.78 30.59 -11.85
N GLU A 701 -13.82 29.26 -11.73
CA GLU A 701 -13.18 28.49 -10.64
C GLU A 701 -11.84 27.86 -11.07
N VAL A 702 -11.52 27.88 -12.36
CA VAL A 702 -10.25 27.36 -12.88
C VAL A 702 -9.16 28.42 -12.68
N ALA A 703 -8.17 28.11 -11.84
CA ALA A 703 -7.01 28.96 -11.68
C ALA A 703 -6.12 28.97 -12.94
N LEU A 704 -5.37 30.04 -13.12
CA LEU A 704 -4.45 30.19 -14.24
C LEU A 704 -3.00 30.17 -13.74
N ALA A 705 -2.23 29.23 -14.26
CA ALA A 705 -0.83 29.02 -13.92
C ALA A 705 -0.01 28.96 -15.21
N TYR A 706 0.10 30.11 -15.89
CA TYR A 706 0.85 30.26 -17.13
C TYR A 706 2.29 29.71 -17.02
N CYS A 707 2.78 29.04 -18.06
CA CYS A 707 4.14 28.53 -18.06
C CYS A 707 5.17 29.67 -18.07
N GLY A 708 6.15 29.59 -17.17
CA GLY A 708 7.30 30.47 -17.15
C GLY A 708 8.32 30.14 -18.24
N LEU A 709 9.04 31.14 -18.72
CA LEU A 709 10.20 30.94 -19.58
C LEU A 709 11.34 30.25 -18.79
N PRO A 710 11.84 29.09 -19.21
CA PRO A 710 12.95 28.42 -18.55
C PRO A 710 14.25 29.25 -18.60
N PRO A 711 15.16 29.11 -17.62
CA PRO A 711 16.44 29.79 -17.63
C PRO A 711 17.27 29.39 -18.86
N GLY A 712 18.06 30.34 -19.37
CA GLY A 712 18.95 30.14 -20.52
C GLY A 712 18.37 30.56 -21.88
N PHE A 713 17.07 30.79 -22.02
CA PHE A 713 16.48 31.33 -23.25
C PHE A 713 16.59 32.87 -23.29
N ALA A 714 17.67 33.36 -23.91
CA ALA A 714 17.95 34.78 -24.15
C ALA A 714 18.69 34.94 -25.50
N PRO A 715 18.79 36.14 -26.08
CA PRO A 715 19.41 36.34 -27.39
C PRO A 715 20.88 35.88 -27.43
N ALA A 716 21.25 35.12 -28.46
CA ALA A 716 22.61 34.68 -28.68
C ALA A 716 23.47 35.77 -29.34
N SER A 717 24.79 35.71 -29.12
CA SER A 717 25.73 36.59 -29.81
C SER A 717 25.86 36.22 -31.29
N GLU A 718 26.18 37.20 -32.12
CA GLU A 718 26.36 36.99 -33.57
C GLU A 718 27.42 35.92 -33.89
N ALA A 719 28.44 35.79 -33.04
CA ALA A 719 29.47 34.76 -33.14
C ALA A 719 28.89 33.35 -32.92
N GLU A 720 28.07 33.15 -31.89
CA GLU A 720 27.39 31.88 -31.63
C GLU A 720 26.40 31.50 -32.73
N ILE A 721 25.68 32.49 -33.27
CA ILE A 721 24.75 32.31 -34.40
C ILE A 721 25.54 31.90 -35.65
N THR A 722 26.61 32.62 -35.97
CA THR A 722 27.49 32.33 -37.12
C THR A 722 28.10 30.94 -37.03
N GLU A 723 28.58 30.52 -35.85
CA GLU A 723 29.16 29.19 -35.66
C GLU A 723 28.09 28.10 -35.78
N THR A 724 26.90 28.30 -35.21
CA THR A 724 25.78 27.35 -35.35
C THR A 724 25.35 27.20 -36.82
N ARG A 725 25.34 28.30 -37.58
CA ARG A 725 25.05 28.28 -39.02
C ARG A 725 26.13 27.53 -39.81
N ARG A 726 27.40 27.71 -39.44
CA ARG A 726 28.54 27.01 -40.05
C ARG A 726 28.50 25.50 -39.78
N SER A 727 28.25 25.08 -38.54
CA SER A 727 28.22 23.67 -38.15
C SER A 727 27.10 22.87 -38.82
N LEU A 728 26.04 23.56 -39.26
CA LEU A 728 24.89 22.99 -39.98
C LEU A 728 24.95 23.18 -41.51
N ASP A 729 26.03 23.76 -42.06
CA ASP A 729 26.13 24.13 -43.49
C ASP A 729 24.91 24.93 -43.98
N LEU A 730 24.46 25.90 -43.17
CA LEU A 730 23.38 26.84 -43.48
C LEU A 730 23.91 28.04 -44.27
N ARG A 731 23.63 28.03 -45.57
CA ARG A 731 24.12 28.97 -46.60
C ARG A 731 23.19 30.17 -46.79
N SER A 732 21.92 30.06 -46.39
CA SER A 732 20.91 31.12 -46.47
C SER A 732 20.28 31.40 -45.09
N PRO A 733 19.53 32.51 -44.89
CA PRO A 733 18.60 32.61 -43.76
C PRO A 733 17.68 31.39 -43.69
N TYR A 734 17.15 31.07 -42.50
CA TYR A 734 16.34 29.86 -42.34
C TYR A 734 15.07 30.08 -41.53
N ILE A 735 14.04 29.31 -41.89
CA ILE A 735 12.86 29.11 -41.07
C ILE A 735 13.18 28.03 -40.04
N LEU A 736 12.80 28.27 -38.78
CA LEU A 736 12.85 27.25 -37.74
C LEU A 736 11.45 26.67 -37.50
N MET A 737 11.40 25.38 -37.22
CA MET A 737 10.22 24.67 -36.72
C MET A 737 10.65 23.66 -35.64
N VAL A 738 9.90 23.60 -34.54
CA VAL A 738 10.28 22.85 -33.33
C VAL A 738 9.13 21.93 -32.89
N GLY A 739 9.43 20.69 -32.54
CA GLY A 739 8.45 19.69 -32.11
C GLY A 739 8.00 18.74 -33.22
N ASP A 740 6.89 18.02 -32.98
CA ASP A 740 6.27 17.17 -33.99
C ASP A 740 5.61 18.00 -35.09
N ARG A 741 5.65 17.51 -36.33
CA ARG A 741 5.23 18.24 -37.54
C ARG A 741 3.75 18.05 -37.87
N SER A 742 3.14 16.96 -37.40
CA SER A 742 1.73 16.62 -37.66
C SER A 742 0.91 16.71 -36.38
N GLY A 743 1.35 16.08 -35.29
CA GLY A 743 0.55 15.85 -34.09
C GLY A 743 -0.61 14.87 -34.31
N ALA A 744 -1.24 14.44 -33.22
CA ALA A 744 -2.46 13.63 -33.28
C ALA A 744 -3.56 14.36 -34.05
N GLY A 745 -4.23 13.69 -35.00
CA GLY A 745 -5.25 14.33 -35.84
C GLY A 745 -4.77 15.51 -36.71
N GLY A 746 -3.45 15.73 -36.85
CA GLY A 746 -2.90 16.80 -37.69
C GLY A 746 -2.82 18.19 -37.02
N TYR A 747 -3.01 18.29 -35.70
CA TYR A 747 -3.14 19.59 -35.02
C TYR A 747 -1.92 20.53 -35.11
N LYS A 748 -0.69 20.00 -35.21
CA LYS A 748 0.54 20.82 -35.33
C LYS A 748 0.68 21.50 -36.69
N ASN A 749 0.02 20.96 -37.72
CA ASN A 749 -0.21 21.63 -39.00
C ASN A 749 1.07 22.13 -39.71
N GLY A 750 2.23 21.50 -39.46
CA GLY A 750 3.53 21.95 -39.98
C GLY A 750 3.61 22.00 -41.52
N ILE A 751 2.70 21.33 -42.22
CA ILE A 751 2.57 21.39 -43.69
C ILE A 751 2.38 22.82 -44.21
N LEU A 752 1.79 23.72 -43.42
CA LEU A 752 1.68 25.14 -43.76
C LEU A 752 3.06 25.81 -43.79
N ALA A 753 3.96 25.49 -42.85
CA ALA A 753 5.31 26.05 -42.82
C ALA A 753 6.12 25.66 -44.07
N PHE A 754 5.99 24.41 -44.53
CA PHE A 754 6.63 23.96 -45.79
C PHE A 754 6.06 24.72 -46.98
N ARG A 755 4.72 24.77 -47.14
CA ARG A 755 4.07 25.50 -48.24
C ARG A 755 4.48 26.98 -48.26
N ALA A 756 4.53 27.63 -47.10
CA ALA A 756 4.96 29.02 -46.98
C ALA A 756 6.43 29.22 -47.41
N ALA A 757 7.32 28.30 -47.03
CA ALA A 757 8.72 28.30 -47.44
C ALA A 757 8.89 28.14 -48.96
N GLU A 758 8.12 27.24 -49.58
CA GLU A 758 8.11 27.02 -51.04
C GLU A 758 7.65 28.25 -51.82
N ILE A 759 6.58 28.89 -51.34
CA ILE A 759 6.02 30.11 -51.94
C ILE A 759 7.03 31.26 -51.82
N ALA A 760 7.62 31.46 -50.63
CA ALA A 760 8.65 32.48 -50.41
C ALA A 760 9.91 32.24 -51.29
N ALA A 761 10.36 30.98 -51.41
CA ALA A 761 11.47 30.60 -52.26
C ALA A 761 11.19 30.90 -53.75
N LYS A 762 10.00 30.55 -54.25
CA LYS A 762 9.55 30.88 -55.61
C LYS A 762 9.42 32.38 -55.88
N ARG A 763 9.14 33.18 -54.85
CA ARG A 763 9.12 34.64 -54.89
C ARG A 763 10.52 35.29 -54.74
N GLY A 764 11.57 34.47 -54.65
CA GLY A 764 12.98 34.91 -54.67
C GLY A 764 13.67 35.00 -53.31
N LEU A 765 12.97 34.71 -52.20
CA LEU A 765 13.57 34.74 -50.87
C LEU A 765 14.33 33.44 -50.61
N LYS A 766 15.67 33.52 -50.61
CA LYS A 766 16.54 32.37 -50.36
C LYS A 766 16.42 31.93 -48.90
N LEU A 767 15.74 30.80 -48.67
CA LEU A 767 15.55 30.22 -47.36
C LEU A 767 15.92 28.74 -47.33
N GLU A 768 16.47 28.32 -46.20
CA GLU A 768 16.54 26.91 -45.79
C GLU A 768 15.54 26.68 -44.63
N MET A 769 15.29 25.43 -44.27
CA MET A 769 14.40 25.11 -43.16
C MET A 769 15.10 24.17 -42.17
N VAL A 770 15.09 24.55 -40.89
CA VAL A 770 15.63 23.75 -39.78
C VAL A 770 14.45 23.17 -38.98
N CYS A 771 14.40 21.84 -38.90
CA CYS A 771 13.42 21.09 -38.14
C CYS A 771 14.08 20.48 -36.90
N VAL A 772 13.63 20.87 -35.71
CA VAL A 772 14.10 20.32 -34.43
C VAL A 772 13.02 19.39 -33.86
N GLY A 773 13.31 18.09 -33.75
CA GLY A 773 12.36 17.09 -33.27
C GLY A 773 11.55 16.40 -34.37
N GLY A 774 10.40 15.83 -33.99
CA GLY A 774 9.58 14.96 -34.83
C GLY A 774 10.28 13.65 -35.24
N LEU A 775 9.73 12.97 -36.24
CA LEU A 775 10.31 11.74 -36.83
C LEU A 775 11.74 11.97 -37.36
N ALA A 776 12.49 10.87 -37.47
CA ALA A 776 13.90 10.89 -37.86
C ALA A 776 14.13 11.51 -39.25
N GLU A 777 13.31 11.11 -40.21
CA GLU A 777 13.27 11.68 -41.56
C GLU A 777 12.17 12.73 -41.69
N ILE A 778 12.32 13.66 -42.63
CA ILE A 778 11.22 14.51 -43.09
C ILE A 778 10.24 13.65 -43.88
N GLU A 779 8.95 13.71 -43.52
CA GLU A 779 7.95 12.84 -44.12
C GLU A 779 7.70 13.22 -45.59
N PRO A 780 7.47 12.26 -46.51
CA PRO A 780 7.42 12.53 -47.95
C PRO A 780 6.40 13.61 -48.35
N ALA A 781 5.26 13.71 -47.65
CA ALA A 781 4.24 14.72 -47.91
C ALA A 781 4.70 16.16 -47.59
N PHE A 782 5.59 16.32 -46.60
CA PHE A 782 6.15 17.62 -46.23
C PHE A 782 7.28 17.99 -47.20
N ALA A 783 8.19 17.07 -47.49
CA ALA A 783 9.25 17.30 -48.49
C ALA A 783 8.68 17.65 -49.87
N ALA A 784 7.63 16.95 -50.31
CA ALA A 784 6.92 17.22 -51.56
C ALA A 784 6.13 18.55 -51.57
N ALA A 785 5.84 19.14 -50.41
CA ALA A 785 5.20 20.44 -50.30
C ALA A 785 6.17 21.63 -50.46
N ALA A 786 7.49 21.38 -50.39
CA ALA A 786 8.51 22.40 -50.60
C ALA A 786 9.77 21.89 -51.35
N PRO A 787 9.61 21.37 -52.59
CA PRO A 787 10.71 20.78 -53.36
C PRO A 787 11.83 21.77 -53.71
N SER A 788 11.61 23.08 -53.60
CA SER A 788 12.59 24.13 -53.86
C SER A 788 13.43 24.52 -52.63
N VAL A 789 13.10 23.97 -51.45
CA VAL A 789 13.69 24.34 -50.15
C VAL A 789 14.63 23.23 -49.65
N ARG A 790 15.79 23.61 -49.11
CA ARG A 790 16.70 22.66 -48.45
C ARG A 790 16.35 22.52 -46.97
N PHE A 791 16.13 21.29 -46.54
CA PHE A 791 15.78 20.94 -45.16
C PHE A 791 17.00 20.43 -44.38
N HIS A 792 17.01 20.76 -43.09
CA HIS A 792 17.96 20.26 -42.10
C HIS A 792 17.17 19.73 -40.92
N ARG A 793 17.30 18.44 -40.60
CA ARG A 793 16.70 17.83 -39.41
C ARG A 793 17.79 17.62 -38.37
N ILE A 794 17.60 18.16 -37.17
CA ILE A 794 18.58 18.06 -36.09
C ILE A 794 17.94 17.70 -34.74
N LYS A 795 18.77 17.16 -33.84
CA LYS A 795 18.53 17.17 -32.40
C LYS A 795 19.27 18.37 -31.82
N ALA A 796 18.65 19.10 -30.90
CA ALA A 796 19.24 20.24 -30.22
C ALA A 796 19.03 20.08 -28.70
N ASP A 797 20.06 20.44 -27.93
CA ASP A 797 19.91 20.81 -26.52
C ASP A 797 19.43 22.26 -26.40
N ASP A 798 19.09 22.73 -25.20
CA ASP A 798 18.56 24.08 -25.01
C ASP A 798 19.57 25.18 -25.40
N ALA A 799 20.87 24.94 -25.21
CA ALA A 799 21.92 25.85 -25.65
C ALA A 799 22.00 25.98 -27.18
N THR A 800 21.81 24.88 -27.93
CA THR A 800 21.71 24.89 -29.40
C THR A 800 20.38 25.51 -29.83
N LEU A 801 19.27 25.16 -29.17
CA LEU A 801 17.95 25.67 -29.49
C LEU A 801 17.84 27.20 -29.31
N ARG A 802 18.43 27.75 -28.24
CA ARG A 802 18.63 29.20 -28.02
C ARG A 802 19.30 29.89 -29.21
N ARG A 803 20.40 29.30 -29.72
CA ARG A 803 21.17 29.83 -30.85
C ARG A 803 20.38 29.74 -32.16
N LEU A 804 19.59 28.68 -32.34
CA LEU A 804 18.69 28.50 -33.48
C LEU A 804 17.54 29.51 -33.48
N TYR A 805 16.88 29.73 -32.34
CA TYR A 805 15.83 30.75 -32.21
C TYR A 805 16.38 32.15 -32.53
N SER A 806 17.54 32.50 -31.95
CA SER A 806 18.18 33.81 -32.15
C SER A 806 18.57 34.06 -33.60
N GLY A 807 19.08 33.03 -34.28
CA GLY A 807 19.58 33.09 -35.66
C GLY A 807 18.53 32.84 -36.76
N ALA A 808 17.29 32.54 -36.39
CA ALA A 808 16.21 32.27 -37.35
C ALA A 808 15.74 33.55 -38.06
N HIS A 809 15.29 33.37 -39.31
CA HIS A 809 14.51 34.39 -40.01
C HIS A 809 13.14 34.55 -39.34
N ALA A 810 12.49 33.42 -39.06
CA ALA A 810 11.35 33.29 -38.17
C ALA A 810 11.26 31.86 -37.62
N LEU A 811 10.68 31.70 -36.42
CA LEU A 811 9.97 30.48 -36.05
C LEU A 811 8.61 30.50 -36.77
N VAL A 812 8.29 29.44 -37.51
CA VAL A 812 6.94 29.22 -38.04
C VAL A 812 6.30 28.08 -37.25
N TYR A 813 5.29 28.41 -36.44
CA TYR A 813 4.61 27.49 -35.51
C TYR A 813 3.10 27.49 -35.77
N PRO A 814 2.62 26.84 -36.84
CA PRO A 814 1.28 27.06 -37.38
C PRO A 814 0.19 26.17 -36.76
N SER A 815 0.36 25.76 -35.50
CA SER A 815 -0.55 24.83 -34.81
C SER A 815 -1.99 25.33 -34.78
N ARG A 816 -2.93 24.39 -34.94
CA ARG A 816 -4.38 24.63 -34.84
C ARG A 816 -4.89 24.64 -33.40
N TYR A 817 -4.15 24.02 -32.48
CA TYR A 817 -4.44 23.98 -31.06
C TYR A 817 -3.13 23.82 -30.27
N GLU A 818 -2.97 24.52 -29.15
CA GLU A 818 -1.93 24.28 -28.15
C GLU A 818 -2.48 24.51 -26.74
N GLY A 819 -1.89 23.84 -25.75
CA GLY A 819 -2.14 24.14 -24.33
C GLY A 819 -1.53 25.47 -23.88
N PHE A 820 -0.34 25.80 -24.39
CA PHE A 820 0.36 27.06 -24.14
C PHE A 820 1.15 27.56 -25.36
N GLY A 821 2.09 26.75 -25.87
CA GLY A 821 2.95 27.12 -27.00
C GLY A 821 4.37 27.54 -26.59
N MET A 822 5.05 26.70 -25.81
CA MET A 822 6.41 27.00 -25.30
C MET A 822 7.42 27.44 -26.37
N PRO A 823 7.49 26.83 -27.57
CA PRO A 823 8.42 27.29 -28.62
C PRO A 823 8.23 28.74 -29.05
N VAL A 824 6.98 29.24 -29.02
CA VAL A 824 6.67 30.64 -29.36
C VAL A 824 7.27 31.58 -28.32
N LEU A 825 7.13 31.26 -27.02
CA LEU A 825 7.73 32.04 -25.94
C LEU A 825 9.26 31.99 -25.99
N GLU A 826 9.85 30.81 -26.14
CA GLU A 826 11.30 30.61 -26.24
C GLU A 826 11.90 31.40 -27.42
N ALA A 827 11.25 31.37 -28.59
CA ALA A 827 11.68 32.12 -29.77
C ALA A 827 11.68 33.63 -29.51
N MET A 828 10.58 34.16 -28.97
CA MET A 828 10.45 35.60 -28.67
C MET A 828 11.48 36.06 -27.62
N ALA A 829 11.74 35.26 -26.60
CA ALA A 829 12.78 35.54 -25.60
C ALA A 829 14.20 35.58 -26.19
N CYS A 830 14.49 34.71 -27.15
CA CYS A 830 15.74 34.69 -27.90
C CYS A 830 15.85 35.77 -28.98
N GLY A 831 14.83 36.62 -29.18
CA GLY A 831 14.82 37.63 -30.24
C GLY A 831 14.62 37.04 -31.65
N GLY A 832 14.00 35.86 -31.75
CA GLY A 832 13.52 35.27 -32.99
C GLY A 832 12.09 35.75 -33.31
N PRO A 833 11.81 36.31 -34.50
CA PRO A 833 10.45 36.61 -34.93
C PRO A 833 9.58 35.35 -34.98
N VAL A 834 8.28 35.47 -34.69
CA VAL A 834 7.34 34.34 -34.72
C VAL A 834 6.21 34.58 -35.71
N ILE A 835 5.93 33.58 -36.54
CA ILE A 835 4.73 33.46 -37.37
C ILE A 835 3.92 32.27 -36.84
N THR A 836 2.66 32.48 -36.48
CA THR A 836 1.79 31.46 -35.87
C THR A 836 0.33 31.69 -36.22
N CYS A 837 -0.59 30.86 -35.71
CA CYS A 837 -2.02 30.97 -35.99
C CYS A 837 -2.77 31.66 -34.83
N PRO A 838 -3.84 32.41 -35.09
CA PRO A 838 -4.64 33.08 -34.05
C PRO A 838 -5.59 32.10 -33.34
N ASN A 839 -5.08 30.95 -32.91
CA ASN A 839 -5.84 29.83 -32.37
C ASN A 839 -5.37 29.49 -30.95
N SER A 840 -6.31 29.16 -30.06
CA SER A 840 -6.05 28.71 -28.69
C SER A 840 -5.10 29.63 -27.91
N SER A 841 -4.24 29.08 -27.04
CA SER A 841 -3.30 29.83 -26.19
C SER A 841 -2.25 30.65 -26.95
N LEU A 842 -2.04 30.40 -28.24
CA LEU A 842 -1.02 31.08 -29.05
C LEU A 842 -1.27 32.59 -29.18
N VAL A 843 -2.53 33.02 -29.06
CA VAL A 843 -2.90 34.44 -29.01
C VAL A 843 -2.44 35.07 -27.68
N GLU A 844 -2.61 34.35 -26.57
CA GLU A 844 -2.21 34.80 -25.23
C GLU A 844 -0.69 34.93 -25.10
N VAL A 845 0.05 33.91 -25.59
CA VAL A 845 1.51 33.89 -25.56
C VAL A 845 2.10 34.86 -26.58
N GLY A 846 1.65 34.81 -27.84
CA GLY A 846 2.20 35.61 -28.94
C GLY A 846 1.93 37.12 -28.81
N GLY A 847 0.78 37.52 -28.25
CA GLY A 847 0.38 38.92 -28.11
C GLY A 847 0.49 39.71 -29.42
N ASP A 848 0.74 41.02 -29.33
CA ASP A 848 0.97 41.86 -30.51
C ASP A 848 2.32 41.61 -31.21
N ALA A 849 3.20 40.80 -30.61
CA ALA A 849 4.55 40.53 -31.11
C ALA A 849 4.55 39.55 -32.30
N ALA A 850 3.79 38.46 -32.18
CA ALA A 850 3.67 37.45 -33.21
C ALA A 850 2.96 37.98 -34.47
N ILE A 851 3.28 37.39 -35.62
CA ILE A 851 2.51 37.60 -36.86
C ILE A 851 1.51 36.46 -37.00
N PHE A 852 0.23 36.77 -36.86
CA PHE A 852 -0.85 35.78 -36.98
C PHE A 852 -1.29 35.59 -38.43
N VAL A 853 -1.38 34.34 -38.85
CA VAL A 853 -1.83 33.92 -40.20
C VAL A 853 -2.92 32.85 -40.09
N GLY A 854 -3.77 32.73 -41.10
CA GLY A 854 -4.81 31.69 -41.12
C GLY A 854 -4.18 30.28 -41.12
N PRO A 855 -4.79 29.28 -40.44
CA PRO A 855 -4.21 27.94 -40.33
C PRO A 855 -4.17 27.15 -41.65
N ASP A 856 -4.76 27.69 -42.72
CA ASP A 856 -4.72 27.14 -44.08
C ASP A 856 -4.10 28.14 -45.08
N ASP A 857 -3.61 29.30 -44.60
CA ASP A 857 -3.14 30.42 -45.43
C ASP A 857 -1.61 30.45 -45.54
N ALA A 858 -1.09 29.60 -46.43
CA ALA A 858 0.35 29.56 -46.72
C ALA A 858 0.85 30.80 -47.49
N GLU A 859 -0.04 31.54 -48.17
CA GLU A 859 0.32 32.77 -48.89
C GLU A 859 0.59 33.90 -47.91
N ALA A 860 -0.30 34.13 -46.93
CA ALA A 860 -0.08 35.11 -45.86
C ALA A 860 1.14 34.77 -44.99
N ALA A 861 1.41 33.48 -44.77
CA ALA A 861 2.63 33.02 -44.11
C ALA A 861 3.89 33.33 -44.94
N ALA A 862 3.84 33.20 -46.26
CA ALA A 862 4.92 33.62 -47.15
C ALA A 862 5.08 35.14 -47.19
N ASP A 863 3.99 35.91 -47.20
CA ASP A 863 4.02 37.38 -47.11
C ASP A 863 4.67 37.86 -45.81
N ALA A 864 4.36 37.21 -44.68
CA ALA A 864 5.01 37.48 -43.40
C ALA A 864 6.53 37.18 -43.43
N LEU A 865 6.94 36.08 -44.05
CA LEU A 865 8.36 35.76 -44.27
C LEU A 865 9.05 36.80 -45.16
N MET A 866 8.39 37.28 -46.23
CA MET A 866 8.91 38.35 -47.08
C MET A 866 9.07 39.65 -46.29
N ALA A 867 8.05 40.06 -45.52
CA ALA A 867 8.06 41.30 -44.73
C ALA A 867 9.16 41.32 -43.66
N LEU A 868 9.48 40.18 -43.04
CA LEU A 868 10.59 40.05 -42.07
C LEU A 868 11.99 40.22 -42.70
N SER A 869 12.09 40.34 -44.03
CA SER A 869 13.34 40.70 -44.72
C SER A 869 13.65 42.20 -44.62
N ASP A 870 12.67 43.05 -44.27
CA ASP A 870 12.91 44.45 -43.92
C ASP A 870 13.50 44.53 -42.49
N PRO A 871 14.70 45.11 -42.30
CA PRO A 871 15.33 45.23 -40.99
C PRO A 871 14.48 46.01 -39.97
N ALA A 872 13.71 47.01 -40.39
CA ALA A 872 12.88 47.80 -39.48
C ALA A 872 11.70 46.99 -38.95
N THR A 873 10.98 46.30 -39.84
CA THR A 873 9.91 45.35 -39.50
C THR A 873 10.43 44.22 -38.60
N ARG A 874 11.59 43.64 -38.92
CA ARG A 874 12.22 42.61 -38.06
C ARG A 874 12.56 43.16 -36.67
N ALA A 875 13.23 44.31 -36.59
CA ALA A 875 13.61 44.92 -35.32
C ALA A 875 12.40 45.24 -34.42
N ALA A 876 11.32 45.77 -35.00
CA ALA A 876 10.07 46.03 -34.27
C ALA A 876 9.46 44.74 -33.71
N ARG A 877 9.41 43.66 -34.50
CA ARG A 877 8.90 42.35 -34.07
C ARG A 877 9.77 41.71 -32.98
N VAL A 878 11.09 41.84 -33.08
CA VAL A 878 12.03 41.36 -32.06
C VAL A 878 11.87 42.11 -30.73
N ALA A 879 11.79 43.44 -30.77
CA ALA A 879 11.59 44.26 -29.57
C ALA A 879 10.25 43.95 -28.87
N ALA A 880 9.17 43.81 -29.65
CA ALA A 880 7.87 43.39 -29.14
C ALA A 880 7.92 41.97 -28.56
N GLY A 881 8.61 41.03 -29.20
CA GLY A 881 8.77 39.65 -28.75
C GLY A 881 9.46 39.55 -27.39
N VAL A 882 10.61 40.20 -27.22
CA VAL A 882 11.34 40.21 -25.94
C VAL A 882 10.48 40.83 -24.83
N ALA A 883 9.77 41.93 -25.11
CA ALA A 883 8.86 42.57 -24.15
C ALA A 883 7.63 41.73 -23.80
N GLN A 884 7.10 40.95 -24.75
CA GLN A 884 6.00 40.01 -24.52
C GLN A 884 6.48 38.81 -23.70
N ALA A 885 7.63 38.22 -24.03
CA ALA A 885 8.16 37.05 -23.35
C ALA A 885 8.51 37.33 -21.88
N ALA A 886 8.99 38.53 -21.57
CA ALA A 886 9.31 38.95 -20.20
C ALA A 886 8.12 38.94 -19.22
N LYS A 887 6.88 38.82 -19.70
CA LYS A 887 5.67 38.69 -18.87
C LYS A 887 5.52 37.29 -18.24
N PHE A 888 6.20 36.28 -18.78
CA PHE A 888 6.03 34.87 -18.43
C PHE A 888 7.27 34.35 -17.70
N THR A 889 7.27 34.41 -16.36
CA THR A 889 8.43 34.01 -15.54
C THR A 889 8.14 32.75 -14.71
N THR A 890 9.18 31.96 -14.43
CA THR A 890 9.12 30.78 -13.56
C THR A 890 8.63 31.13 -12.16
N ALA A 891 9.13 32.22 -11.58
CA ALA A 891 8.67 32.76 -10.30
C ALA A 891 7.18 33.14 -10.29
N ALA A 892 6.64 33.66 -11.41
CA ALA A 892 5.21 33.93 -11.52
C ALA A 892 4.40 32.62 -11.56
N GLN A 893 4.80 31.67 -12.40
CA GLN A 893 4.18 30.35 -12.47
C GLN A 893 4.14 29.66 -11.09
N ALA A 894 5.28 29.62 -10.40
CA ALA A 894 5.40 28.97 -9.10
C ALA A 894 4.51 29.63 -8.03
N ARG A 895 4.48 30.97 -8.00
CA ARG A 895 3.61 31.73 -7.10
C ARG A 895 2.12 31.45 -7.39
N ASP A 896 1.72 31.48 -8.65
CA ASP A 896 0.31 31.41 -9.04
C ASP A 896 -0.24 29.98 -8.87
N SER A 897 0.55 28.94 -9.19
CA SER A 897 0.25 27.54 -8.86
C SER A 897 0.07 27.32 -7.34
N LEU A 898 0.98 27.85 -6.53
CA LEU A 898 0.91 27.72 -5.07
C LEU A 898 -0.30 28.47 -4.49
N ALA A 899 -0.62 29.65 -5.03
CA ALA A 899 -1.80 30.40 -4.64
C ALA A 899 -3.09 29.61 -4.92
N ALA A 900 -3.16 28.91 -6.07
CA ALA A 900 -4.27 28.02 -6.39
C ALA A 900 -4.38 26.84 -5.41
N PHE A 901 -3.28 26.14 -5.11
CA PHE A 901 -3.28 25.04 -4.14
C PHE A 901 -3.74 25.50 -2.76
N ARG A 902 -3.22 26.64 -2.29
CA ARG A 902 -3.61 27.23 -1.01
C ARG A 902 -5.09 27.63 -0.99
N ALA A 903 -5.60 28.25 -2.06
CA ALA A 903 -7.01 28.61 -2.16
C ALA A 903 -7.93 27.36 -2.08
N THR A 904 -7.53 26.24 -2.69
CA THR A 904 -8.24 24.96 -2.55
C THR A 904 -8.20 24.42 -1.12
N ILE A 905 -7.04 24.46 -0.45
CA ILE A 905 -6.91 24.03 0.96
C ILE A 905 -7.78 24.92 1.88
N ASP A 906 -7.72 26.24 1.73
CA ASP A 906 -8.54 27.20 2.47
C ASP A 906 -10.06 27.03 2.17
N ALA A 907 -10.42 26.54 0.98
CA ALA A 907 -11.80 26.21 0.63
C ALA A 907 -12.26 24.86 1.23
N LEU A 908 -11.40 23.84 1.24
CA LEU A 908 -11.65 22.54 1.87
C LEU A 908 -11.83 22.68 3.39
N GLN A 909 -10.93 23.42 4.06
CA GLN A 909 -11.02 23.70 5.50
C GLN A 909 -12.28 24.49 5.87
N ALA A 910 -12.74 25.37 4.98
CA ALA A 910 -13.98 26.12 5.15
C ALA A 910 -15.26 25.36 4.74
N GLY A 911 -15.15 24.09 4.31
CA GLY A 911 -16.29 23.30 3.81
C GLY A 911 -16.94 23.85 2.53
N ARG A 912 -16.20 24.65 1.75
CA ARG A 912 -16.66 25.30 0.51
C ARG A 912 -16.27 24.53 -0.76
N ALA A 913 -15.28 23.64 -0.67
CA ALA A 913 -14.89 22.73 -1.74
C ALA A 913 -15.36 21.30 -1.42
N PRO A 914 -15.75 20.50 -2.45
CA PRO A 914 -16.18 19.12 -2.24
C PRO A 914 -15.01 18.23 -1.78
N GLN A 915 -15.29 17.37 -0.80
CA GLN A 915 -14.41 16.28 -0.39
C GLN A 915 -14.74 15.01 -1.21
N PRO A 916 -13.76 14.13 -1.50
CA PRO A 916 -14.04 12.83 -2.12
C PRO A 916 -15.01 11.98 -1.30
N GLY A 917 -16.13 11.58 -1.91
CA GLY A 917 -17.15 10.75 -1.26
C GLY A 917 -16.79 9.26 -1.20
N PRO A 918 -17.39 8.48 -0.27
CA PRO A 918 -17.04 7.06 -0.05
C PRO A 918 -17.23 6.17 -1.30
N GLY A 919 -18.16 6.52 -2.19
CA GLY A 919 -18.37 5.81 -3.46
C GLY A 919 -17.15 5.81 -4.39
N TRP A 920 -16.21 6.77 -4.24
CA TRP A 920 -14.97 6.77 -5.01
C TRP A 920 -14.00 5.68 -4.55
N ARG A 921 -13.90 5.44 -3.24
CA ARG A 921 -13.16 4.29 -2.68
C ARG A 921 -13.76 2.98 -3.18
N GLU A 922 -15.09 2.82 -3.12
CA GLU A 922 -15.78 1.63 -3.62
C GLU A 922 -15.50 1.38 -5.10
N PHE A 923 -15.58 2.42 -5.93
CA PHE A 923 -15.26 2.37 -7.36
C PHE A 923 -13.82 1.90 -7.60
N ARG A 924 -12.82 2.48 -6.93
CA ARG A 924 -11.40 2.11 -7.10
C ARG A 924 -11.09 0.71 -6.57
N THR A 925 -11.71 0.30 -5.45
CA THR A 925 -11.62 -1.08 -4.94
C THR A 925 -12.18 -2.09 -5.96
N TYR A 926 -13.33 -1.80 -6.55
CA TYR A 926 -13.91 -2.67 -7.59
C TYR A 926 -13.05 -2.69 -8.86
N GLN A 927 -12.56 -1.52 -9.31
CA GLN A 927 -11.63 -1.39 -10.44
C GLN A 927 -10.36 -2.23 -10.23
N SER A 928 -9.78 -2.20 -9.03
CA SER A 928 -8.61 -3.01 -8.64
C SER A 928 -8.85 -4.51 -8.83
N GLY A 929 -9.98 -5.03 -8.35
CA GLY A 929 -10.32 -6.46 -8.49
C GLY A 929 -10.53 -6.88 -9.95
N ILE A 930 -11.10 -6.00 -10.77
CA ILE A 930 -11.28 -6.23 -12.21
C ILE A 930 -9.94 -6.24 -12.95
N GLN A 931 -9.08 -5.26 -12.68
CA GLN A 931 -7.77 -5.12 -13.33
C GLN A 931 -6.86 -6.32 -13.00
N ALA A 932 -6.86 -6.78 -11.74
CA ALA A 932 -6.18 -8.02 -11.35
C ALA A 932 -6.71 -9.23 -12.13
N TRP A 933 -8.03 -9.44 -12.15
CA TRP A 933 -8.65 -10.57 -12.87
C TRP A 933 -8.36 -10.57 -14.38
N LEU A 934 -8.36 -9.39 -15.02
CA LEU A 934 -8.03 -9.26 -16.45
C LEU A 934 -6.58 -9.63 -16.75
N GLN A 935 -5.65 -9.35 -15.84
CA GLN A 935 -4.23 -9.68 -15.99
C GLN A 935 -3.95 -11.17 -15.74
N GLU A 936 -4.66 -11.80 -14.81
CA GLU A 936 -4.59 -13.24 -14.56
C GLU A 936 -5.16 -14.08 -15.72
N ARG A 937 -6.11 -13.52 -16.49
CA ARG A 937 -6.88 -14.22 -17.54
C ARG A 937 -6.84 -13.49 -18.90
N PRO A 938 -5.65 -13.32 -19.51
CA PRO A 938 -5.51 -12.59 -20.77
C PRO A 938 -6.25 -13.25 -21.94
N ASP A 939 -6.43 -14.58 -21.89
CA ASP A 939 -7.22 -15.38 -22.83
C ASP A 939 -8.69 -14.93 -22.87
N LEU A 940 -9.29 -14.72 -21.69
CA LEU A 940 -10.67 -14.24 -21.56
C LEU A 940 -10.77 -12.74 -21.79
N ALA A 941 -9.76 -11.95 -21.40
CA ALA A 941 -9.72 -10.51 -21.62
C ALA A 941 -9.80 -10.14 -23.11
N VAL A 942 -9.03 -10.80 -23.97
CA VAL A 942 -9.05 -10.56 -25.43
C VAL A 942 -10.42 -10.92 -26.03
N ALA A 943 -10.99 -12.07 -25.68
CA ALA A 943 -12.30 -12.50 -26.16
C ALA A 943 -13.46 -11.61 -25.66
N ALA A 944 -13.30 -11.02 -24.47
CA ALA A 944 -14.23 -10.08 -23.86
C ALA A 944 -14.22 -8.72 -24.57
N LEU A 945 -13.04 -8.12 -24.73
CA LEU A 945 -12.86 -6.81 -25.34
C LEU A 945 -13.31 -6.81 -26.81
N ALA A 946 -12.97 -7.86 -27.56
CA ALA A 946 -13.37 -8.02 -28.97
C ALA A 946 -14.90 -8.10 -29.20
N ARG A 947 -15.68 -8.46 -28.17
CA ARG A 947 -17.15 -8.50 -28.25
C ARG A 947 -17.82 -7.20 -27.81
N ALA A 948 -17.09 -6.32 -27.13
CA ALA A 948 -17.64 -5.12 -26.52
C ALA A 948 -17.55 -3.87 -27.41
N SER A 949 -16.57 -3.81 -28.32
CA SER A 949 -16.30 -2.69 -29.24
C SER A 949 -17.32 -2.54 -30.41
N GLY A 950 -18.50 -3.14 -30.28
CA GLY A 950 -19.56 -3.09 -31.28
C GLY A 950 -20.34 -1.77 -31.34
N LYS A 951 -19.87 -0.85 -32.19
CA LYS A 951 -20.50 0.41 -32.65
C LYS A 951 -20.60 1.55 -31.61
N ALA A 952 -19.78 2.59 -31.80
CA ALA A 952 -19.92 3.90 -31.18
C ALA A 952 -21.02 4.75 -31.85
N GLY A 953 -21.65 5.63 -31.06
CA GLY A 953 -22.66 6.60 -31.50
C GLY A 953 -22.64 7.84 -30.60
N THR A 954 -22.89 9.01 -31.20
CA THR A 954 -22.62 10.36 -30.66
C THR A 954 -23.40 10.75 -29.40
N ALA A 955 -22.80 11.60 -28.55
CA ALA A 955 -23.39 12.14 -27.33
C ALA A 955 -23.78 13.63 -27.42
N ALA A 956 -24.83 14.03 -26.68
CA ALA A 956 -25.10 15.39 -26.18
C ALA A 956 -26.21 15.34 -25.08
N PRO A 957 -26.33 16.33 -24.16
CA PRO A 957 -26.67 16.04 -22.76
C PRO A 957 -27.89 16.79 -22.17
N ALA A 958 -28.25 16.47 -20.91
CA ALA A 958 -29.17 17.27 -20.07
C ALA A 958 -28.84 17.16 -18.55
N ARG A 959 -29.10 18.25 -17.80
CA ARG A 959 -29.18 18.39 -16.33
C ARG A 959 -30.62 18.87 -15.98
N PRO A 960 -31.16 18.79 -14.73
CA PRO A 960 -30.53 18.60 -13.40
C PRO A 960 -31.14 17.39 -12.64
N SER A 961 -30.91 17.07 -11.35
CA SER A 961 -29.90 17.35 -10.29
C SER A 961 -30.12 16.35 -9.13
N GLY A 962 -29.17 16.01 -8.25
CA GLY A 962 -27.75 16.36 -8.22
C GLY A 962 -26.87 15.13 -7.94
N GLU A 963 -27.13 14.41 -6.84
CA GLU A 963 -26.36 13.22 -6.45
C GLU A 963 -27.09 11.90 -6.75
N LEU A 964 -28.32 11.72 -6.24
CA LEU A 964 -29.08 10.47 -6.38
C LEU A 964 -29.34 10.06 -7.84
N LEU A 965 -29.61 11.04 -8.70
CA LEU A 965 -29.79 10.82 -10.14
C LEU A 965 -28.46 10.57 -10.86
N ARG A 966 -27.32 10.99 -10.29
CA ARG A 966 -25.97 10.71 -10.82
C ARG A 966 -25.61 9.25 -10.57
N ALA A 967 -25.77 8.75 -9.34
CA ALA A 967 -25.53 7.35 -9.00
C ALA A 967 -26.44 6.38 -9.79
N LEU A 968 -27.73 6.70 -9.95
CA LEU A 968 -28.66 5.88 -10.74
C LEU A 968 -28.36 5.91 -12.25
N ALA A 969 -27.94 7.06 -12.80
CA ALA A 969 -27.51 7.17 -14.19
C ALA A 969 -26.14 6.51 -14.43
N GLU A 970 -25.21 6.57 -13.46
CA GLU A 970 -23.93 5.87 -13.51
C GLU A 970 -24.15 4.37 -13.47
N ILE A 971 -25.00 3.83 -12.61
CA ILE A 971 -25.37 2.40 -12.61
C ILE A 971 -25.97 1.99 -13.98
N GLU A 972 -26.80 2.83 -14.60
CA GLU A 972 -27.44 2.53 -15.89
C GLU A 972 -26.51 2.72 -17.11
N ALA A 973 -25.56 3.64 -17.03
CA ALA A 973 -24.49 3.83 -18.02
C ALA A 973 -23.40 2.76 -17.90
N MET A 974 -23.04 2.39 -16.67
CA MET A 974 -22.17 1.26 -16.33
C MET A 974 -22.73 -0.02 -16.94
N LYS A 975 -24.02 -0.36 -16.73
CA LYS A 975 -24.71 -1.49 -17.40
C LYS A 975 -24.54 -1.53 -18.93
N ARG A 976 -24.35 -0.37 -19.57
CA ARG A 976 -24.19 -0.24 -21.03
C ARG A 976 -22.74 -0.25 -21.50
N SER A 977 -21.76 -0.13 -20.60
CA SER A 977 -20.33 -0.13 -20.91
C SER A 977 -19.82 -1.53 -21.31
N PRO A 978 -18.67 -1.62 -22.01
CA PRO A 978 -17.96 -2.88 -22.27
C PRO A 978 -17.87 -3.80 -21.06
N PHE A 979 -17.55 -3.21 -19.90
CA PHE A 979 -17.30 -3.92 -18.66
C PHE A 979 -18.56 -4.62 -18.09
N TRP A 980 -19.73 -3.97 -18.08
CA TRP A 980 -20.95 -4.64 -17.57
C TRP A 980 -21.61 -5.58 -18.58
N ARG A 981 -21.47 -5.31 -19.88
CA ARG A 981 -21.88 -6.30 -20.90
C ARG A 981 -21.08 -7.59 -20.76
N LEU A 982 -19.78 -7.48 -20.47
CA LEU A 982 -18.93 -8.61 -20.10
C LEU A 982 -19.43 -9.27 -18.82
N ARG A 983 -19.64 -8.51 -17.72
CA ARG A 983 -20.14 -9.04 -16.45
C ARG A 983 -21.45 -9.84 -16.62
N ASP A 984 -22.44 -9.29 -17.31
CA ASP A 984 -23.74 -9.94 -17.51
C ASP A 984 -23.66 -11.14 -18.45
N TYR A 985 -22.68 -11.19 -19.35
CA TYR A 985 -22.36 -12.36 -20.15
C TYR A 985 -21.68 -13.45 -19.30
N VAL A 986 -20.68 -13.08 -18.48
CA VAL A 986 -19.97 -13.98 -17.55
C VAL A 986 -20.93 -14.58 -16.51
N ILE A 987 -21.79 -13.77 -15.89
CA ILE A 987 -22.83 -14.26 -14.95
C ILE A 987 -23.80 -15.23 -15.64
N ARG A 988 -24.15 -15.01 -16.91
CA ARG A 988 -24.99 -15.96 -17.68
C ARG A 988 -24.25 -17.24 -18.06
N ALA A 989 -22.98 -17.15 -18.44
CA ALA A 989 -22.13 -18.30 -18.74
C ALA A 989 -21.90 -19.17 -17.49
N LEU A 990 -21.56 -18.56 -16.35
CA LEU A 990 -21.37 -19.26 -15.07
C LEU A 990 -22.67 -19.91 -14.54
N LYS A 991 -23.83 -19.27 -14.77
CA LYS A 991 -25.13 -19.90 -14.49
C LYS A 991 -25.42 -21.08 -15.42
N ALA A 992 -24.97 -21.04 -16.67
CA ALA A 992 -25.14 -22.13 -17.63
C ALA A 992 -24.22 -23.33 -17.35
N THR A 993 -23.06 -23.13 -16.71
CA THR A 993 -22.15 -24.20 -16.26
C THR A 993 -22.48 -24.76 -14.87
N GLY A 994 -23.61 -24.37 -14.27
CA GLY A 994 -24.10 -24.92 -13.00
C GLY A 994 -23.42 -24.39 -11.73
N ILE A 995 -22.47 -23.46 -11.85
CA ILE A 995 -21.72 -22.92 -10.71
C ILE A 995 -22.60 -21.91 -9.95
N ARG A 996 -23.00 -22.23 -8.71
CA ARG A 996 -23.79 -21.35 -7.84
C ARG A 996 -22.99 -20.74 -6.68
N ARG A 997 -22.83 -19.41 -6.75
CA ARG A 997 -22.56 -18.42 -5.67
C ARG A 997 -21.22 -18.48 -4.90
N ARG A 998 -20.52 -17.33 -4.88
CA ARG A 998 -20.25 -16.44 -3.71
C ARG A 998 -19.43 -15.23 -4.17
N GLY A 999 -19.58 -14.07 -3.52
CA GLY A 999 -18.94 -12.79 -3.90
C GLY A 999 -19.74 -12.03 -4.94
#